data_AF-A0A3P1C4C4-F1
#
_entry.id   AF-A0A3P1C4C4-F1
#
_cell.length_a   1.000
_cell.length_b   1.000
_cell.length_c   1.000
_cell.angle_alpha   90.00
_cell.angle_beta   90.00
_cell.angle_gamma   90.00
#
_symmetry.space_group_name_H-M   'P 1'
#
loop_
_entity.id
_entity.type
_entity.pdbx_description
1 polymer ?
#
loop_
_entity_poly.entity_id
_entity_poly.type
_entity_poly.pdbx_seq_one_letter_code
_entity_poly.pdbx_strand_id
1 'polypeptide(L)'
;MELPPIQPVSADQLKRSYLTLIRRNWHLLPREQLLTLLDWTDEKLTFTLQEDDFFYIKLGSIKPECHPIKFTEAPTETKVREKQLARWIREEFSGGFPTHQEPLFQFVKDLSKPPEKMTLPASSGMSPRFGYAYFALFGDPLLEPGIDPYPEGYLEQMATAGMDGTWMHIVLSKITPFPWDQALSEQWEQRLENLGKLVKKARQHGIGIYLYLNEPRFLPLAFFDKNPELKGVTIGQQAALCTSHPQVQQYLTDSIALIVNRIPELAGFFSITASENYTNCWSHGKGDGCPRCSKRSPAEVIAELNGIYMTGIQRGIVSKNATSKPQLIVWDWGWKTGFAEEIIPRLPKEAALMSVSEWELPIERGGIKNVVGEYSISSIGPGPRASRHWAIARQNGLKTIAKIQAGNTWEIAAVPYIPAIENVATHAKNLRNAGVEGLMLGWTLGGYPSPNLEVVAEMGSSSTIEPLEAMQKVAKRRFGLAARAVTEAWRQFSRAFTEFPYHVGVVYNAPLQVGPANLLWPEPTGYKASMVGLAYDDLKSWQSSYPTDVFINQLEKVATGFTQALKILKKETSALRLTNPQKQMLAGECRVAETVAIHYGSIALQARFIQLRDQLAAGDLPKIDREEKLAALENILKKEIQLAKQMVLLQAQDSRLGFEASNHYFYVCNDLAEKVINCRDLLDNWLPDLKKALFKNG
;
A
#
# COMPACT_ATOMS: atom_id res chain seq x y z
N MET A 1 6.66 -21.46 29.07
CA MET A 1 6.04 -21.29 27.74
C MET A 1 6.78 -21.95 26.56
N GLU A 2 7.97 -22.56 26.72
CA GLU A 2 8.73 -23.19 25.59
C GLU A 2 8.92 -22.27 24.37
N LEU A 3 8.90 -20.96 24.59
CA LEU A 3 9.23 -20.00 23.55
C LEU A 3 10.71 -20.16 23.18
N PRO A 4 11.06 -19.98 21.90
CA PRO A 4 12.44 -20.02 21.47
C PRO A 4 13.24 -18.91 22.19
N PRO A 5 14.56 -19.09 22.38
CA PRO A 5 15.42 -18.04 22.92
C PRO A 5 15.25 -16.75 22.12
N ILE A 6 15.19 -15.61 22.81
CA ILE A 6 15.11 -14.29 22.18
C ILE A 6 16.31 -14.13 21.23
N GLN A 7 16.02 -13.91 19.95
CA GLN A 7 17.04 -13.59 18.95
C GLN A 7 17.29 -12.08 18.96
N PRO A 8 18.55 -11.64 18.84
CA PRO A 8 18.86 -10.22 18.74
C PRO A 8 18.23 -9.62 17.47
N VAL A 9 17.56 -8.48 17.61
CA VAL A 9 17.02 -7.74 16.47
C VAL A 9 18.18 -7.05 15.75
N SER A 10 18.35 -7.32 14.46
CA SER A 10 19.42 -6.68 13.68
C SER A 10 19.18 -5.17 13.53
N ALA A 11 20.26 -4.39 13.38
CA ALA A 11 20.15 -2.94 13.18
C ALA A 11 19.33 -2.58 11.92
N ASP A 12 19.44 -3.38 10.85
CA ASP A 12 18.64 -3.20 9.64
C ASP A 12 17.15 -3.47 9.89
N GLN A 13 16.83 -4.52 10.66
CA GLN A 13 15.45 -4.80 11.06
C GLN A 13 14.88 -3.68 11.94
N LEU A 14 15.61 -3.14 12.91
CA LEU A 14 15.15 -2.02 13.74
C LEU A 14 14.78 -0.80 12.87
N LYS A 15 15.61 -0.49 11.87
CA LYS A 15 15.37 0.63 10.95
C LYS A 15 14.19 0.41 10.01
N ARG A 16 13.90 -0.84 9.63
CA ARG A 16 12.88 -1.18 8.62
C ARG A 16 11.57 -1.73 9.18
N SER A 17 11.45 -1.94 10.49
CA SER A 17 10.27 -2.61 11.10
C SER A 17 9.61 -1.82 12.23
N TYR A 18 9.98 -0.56 12.47
CA TYR A 18 9.41 0.23 13.57
C TYR A 18 7.88 0.34 13.51
N LEU A 19 7.26 0.50 12.32
CA LEU A 19 5.79 0.47 12.19
C LEU A 19 5.18 -0.88 12.59
N THR A 20 5.80 -2.00 12.20
CA THR A 20 5.41 -3.34 12.65
C THR A 20 5.50 -3.45 14.17
N LEU A 21 6.59 -2.97 14.78
CA LEU A 21 6.77 -3.02 16.23
C LEU A 21 5.72 -2.19 16.96
N ILE A 22 5.45 -0.96 16.51
CA ILE A 22 4.42 -0.09 17.09
C ILE A 22 3.04 -0.75 17.00
N ARG A 23 2.64 -1.21 15.81
CA ARG A 23 1.32 -1.84 15.60
C ARG A 23 1.12 -3.06 16.49
N ARG A 24 2.11 -3.96 16.56
CA ARG A 24 2.04 -5.18 17.38
C ARG A 24 1.95 -4.91 18.88
N ASN A 25 2.43 -3.76 19.34
CA ASN A 25 2.40 -3.38 20.75
C ASN A 25 1.36 -2.30 21.08
N TRP A 26 0.54 -1.90 20.10
CA TRP A 26 -0.37 -0.75 20.24
C TRP A 26 -1.43 -0.94 21.33
N HIS A 27 -1.92 -2.16 21.48
CA HIS A 27 -2.89 -2.57 22.52
C HIS A 27 -2.23 -3.19 23.76
N LEU A 28 -0.91 -3.33 23.76
CA LEU A 28 -0.18 -4.02 24.84
C LEU A 28 0.56 -3.04 25.76
N LEU A 29 1.23 -2.04 25.18
CA LEU A 29 2.13 -1.16 25.93
C LEU A 29 1.54 0.24 26.09
N PRO A 30 1.64 0.88 27.27
CA PRO A 30 1.45 2.32 27.38
C PRO A 30 2.50 3.08 26.57
N ARG A 31 2.19 4.33 26.24
CA ARG A 31 3.06 5.18 25.42
C ARG A 31 4.50 5.25 25.95
N GLU A 32 4.67 5.40 27.26
CA GLU A 32 6.00 5.46 27.91
C GLU A 32 6.84 4.19 27.67
N GLN A 33 6.21 3.01 27.73
CA GLN A 33 6.89 1.74 27.47
C GLN A 33 7.13 1.49 25.98
N LEU A 34 6.29 2.02 25.09
CA LEU A 34 6.58 2.05 23.65
C LEU A 34 7.82 2.90 23.35
N LEU A 35 7.94 4.09 23.95
CA LEU A 35 9.13 4.94 23.80
C LEU A 35 10.39 4.22 24.29
N THR A 36 10.29 3.54 25.43
CA THR A 36 11.39 2.72 25.99
C THR A 36 11.76 1.57 25.05
N LEU A 37 10.78 0.85 24.49
CA LEU A 37 11.01 -0.26 23.56
C LEU A 37 11.71 0.21 22.28
N LEU A 38 11.33 1.37 21.76
CA LEU A 38 11.84 1.91 20.51
C LEU A 38 13.16 2.67 20.67
N ASP A 39 13.52 3.04 21.90
CA ASP A 39 14.59 4.00 22.21
C ASP A 39 14.38 5.36 21.51
N TRP A 40 13.13 5.87 21.57
CA TRP A 40 12.72 7.09 20.87
C TRP A 40 12.25 8.17 21.84
N THR A 41 12.37 9.43 21.41
CA THR A 41 11.71 10.56 22.08
C THR A 41 10.24 10.65 21.69
N ASP A 42 9.45 11.37 22.49
CA ASP A 42 8.02 11.56 22.22
C ASP A 42 7.78 12.34 20.93
N GLU A 43 8.64 13.33 20.63
CA GLU A 43 8.58 14.14 19.42
C GLU A 43 8.78 13.27 18.18
N LYS A 44 9.75 12.33 18.22
CA LYS A 44 9.99 11.41 17.11
C LYS A 44 8.80 10.48 16.88
N LEU A 45 8.23 9.90 17.95
CA LEU A 45 7.05 9.06 17.82
C LEU A 45 5.85 9.85 17.25
N THR A 46 5.63 11.07 17.75
CA THR A 46 4.56 11.94 17.26
C THR A 46 4.74 12.30 15.79
N PHE A 47 5.96 12.63 15.38
CA PHE A 47 6.29 12.91 13.99
C PHE A 47 6.02 11.68 13.10
N THR A 48 6.53 10.50 13.46
CA THR A 48 6.27 9.25 12.72
C THR A 48 4.77 8.93 12.63
N LEU A 49 4.02 9.10 13.71
CA LEU A 49 2.57 8.89 13.70
C LEU A 49 1.82 9.81 12.72
N GLN A 50 2.37 11.00 12.46
CA GLN A 50 1.78 12.00 11.55
C GLN A 50 2.27 11.85 10.11
N GLU A 51 3.59 11.73 9.89
CA GLU A 51 4.21 11.87 8.58
C GLU A 51 4.49 10.53 7.86
N ASP A 52 4.58 9.40 8.56
CA ASP A 52 4.77 8.09 7.93
C ASP A 52 3.44 7.55 7.37
N ASP A 53 3.01 8.11 6.24
CA ASP A 53 1.82 7.70 5.48
C ASP A 53 0.56 7.51 6.36
N PHE A 54 0.20 8.55 7.12
CA PHE A 54 -0.99 8.60 7.98
C PHE A 54 -1.05 7.47 9.03
N PHE A 55 0.10 7.03 9.56
CA PHE A 55 0.14 5.85 10.43
C PHE A 55 -0.79 5.91 11.65
N TYR A 56 -1.00 7.08 12.26
CA TYR A 56 -1.96 7.23 13.35
C TYR A 56 -3.40 6.88 12.95
N ILE A 57 -3.82 7.24 11.72
CA ILE A 57 -5.12 6.88 11.16
C ILE A 57 -5.21 5.37 10.98
N LYS A 58 -4.13 4.75 10.49
CA LYS A 58 -4.03 3.29 10.32
C LYS A 58 -4.04 2.55 11.66
N LEU A 59 -3.75 3.22 12.78
CA LEU A 59 -3.88 2.69 14.15
C LEU A 59 -5.25 2.98 14.80
N GLY A 60 -6.19 3.58 14.06
CA GLY A 60 -7.55 3.88 14.52
C GLY A 60 -7.73 5.27 15.13
N SER A 61 -6.75 6.16 14.97
CA SER A 61 -6.76 7.52 15.54
C SER A 61 -6.98 7.57 17.05
N ILE A 62 -6.55 6.51 17.74
CA ILE A 62 -6.62 6.36 19.19
C ILE A 62 -5.45 5.51 19.68
N LYS A 63 -4.83 5.90 20.80
CA LYS A 63 -3.97 5.01 21.58
C LYS A 63 -4.80 4.43 22.73
N PRO A 64 -5.08 3.10 22.75
CA PRO A 64 -5.78 2.48 23.85
C PRO A 64 -5.07 2.71 25.19
N GLU A 65 -5.86 2.85 26.26
CA GLU A 65 -5.34 2.86 27.62
C GLU A 65 -4.77 1.46 27.95
N CYS A 66 -3.46 1.40 28.17
CA CYS A 66 -2.77 0.17 28.54
C CYS A 66 -2.13 0.36 29.91
N HIS A 67 -2.33 -0.59 30.82
CA HIS A 67 -1.61 -0.58 32.09
C HIS A 67 -0.12 -0.88 31.88
N PRO A 68 0.80 -0.26 32.65
CA PRO A 68 2.21 -0.58 32.58
C PRO A 68 2.48 -2.06 32.84
N ILE A 69 3.15 -2.72 31.89
CA ILE A 69 3.57 -4.11 32.03
C ILE A 69 4.80 -4.16 32.93
N LYS A 70 4.70 -4.91 34.04
CA LYS A 70 5.80 -5.13 34.98
C LYS A 70 6.06 -6.62 35.09
N PHE A 71 7.33 -7.00 35.21
CA PHE A 71 7.66 -8.37 35.51
C PHE A 71 7.21 -8.71 36.93
N THR A 72 6.49 -9.82 37.08
CA THR A 72 6.12 -10.44 38.35
C THR A 72 6.29 -11.95 38.22
N GLU A 73 6.58 -12.64 39.33
CA GLU A 73 6.58 -14.10 39.29
C GLU A 73 5.19 -14.62 38.91
N ALA A 74 5.13 -15.59 37.99
CA ALA A 74 3.87 -16.16 37.51
C ALA A 74 3.12 -16.90 38.64
N PRO A 75 1.87 -16.52 38.96
CA PRO A 75 1.00 -17.27 39.84
C PRO A 75 0.74 -18.70 39.34
N THR A 76 0.25 -19.58 40.21
CA THR A 76 -0.06 -20.99 39.86
C THR A 76 -1.01 -21.10 38.67
N GLU A 77 -2.04 -20.26 38.61
CA GLU A 77 -3.01 -20.24 37.51
C GLU A 77 -2.36 -19.88 36.17
N THR A 78 -1.47 -18.88 36.17
CA THR A 78 -0.66 -18.51 35.00
C THR A 78 0.23 -19.68 34.58
N LYS A 79 0.90 -20.35 35.51
CA LYS A 79 1.73 -21.54 35.23
C LYS A 79 0.92 -22.68 34.60
N VAL A 80 -0.37 -22.84 34.95
CA VAL A 80 -1.27 -23.81 34.29
C VAL A 80 -1.59 -23.39 32.87
N ARG A 81 -1.96 -22.11 32.65
CA ARG A 81 -2.20 -21.59 31.29
C ARG A 81 -0.96 -21.68 30.41
N GLU A 82 0.23 -21.37 30.92
CA GLU A 82 1.49 -21.53 30.17
C GLU A 82 1.75 -22.97 29.72
N LYS A 83 1.45 -23.96 30.57
CA LYS A 83 1.58 -25.39 30.20
C LYS A 83 0.57 -25.78 29.11
N GLN A 84 -0.65 -25.24 29.17
CA GLN A 84 -1.66 -25.44 28.13
C GLN A 84 -1.21 -24.85 26.79
N LEU A 85 -0.72 -23.61 26.79
CA LEU A 85 -0.17 -22.95 25.59
C LEU A 85 0.98 -23.75 24.99
N ALA A 86 1.94 -24.19 25.81
CA ALA A 86 3.06 -25.01 25.34
C ALA A 86 2.59 -26.35 24.73
N ARG A 87 1.56 -26.98 25.32
CA ARG A 87 0.96 -28.19 24.76
C ARG A 87 0.35 -27.91 23.38
N TRP A 88 -0.46 -26.86 23.24
CA TRP A 88 -1.06 -26.49 21.95
C TRP A 88 0.01 -26.20 20.90
N ILE A 89 1.09 -25.50 21.25
CA ILE A 89 2.20 -25.28 20.32
C ILE A 89 2.81 -26.60 19.85
N ARG A 90 3.05 -27.58 20.73
CA ARG A 90 3.59 -28.89 20.33
C ARG A 90 2.62 -29.70 19.46
N GLU A 91 1.32 -29.63 19.75
CA GLU A 91 0.28 -30.32 18.98
C GLU A 91 0.12 -29.72 17.59
N GLU A 92 0.15 -28.38 17.48
CA GLU A 92 -0.08 -27.70 16.22
C GLU A 92 1.19 -27.55 15.37
N PHE A 93 2.36 -27.44 16.00
CA PHE A 93 3.65 -27.28 15.35
C PHE A 93 4.64 -28.33 15.84
N SER A 94 4.75 -29.43 15.07
CA SER A 94 5.61 -30.57 15.43
C SER A 94 7.10 -30.24 15.57
N GLY A 95 7.56 -29.13 14.97
CA GLY A 95 8.93 -28.61 15.09
C GLY A 95 9.13 -27.60 16.22
N GLY A 96 8.12 -27.37 17.07
CA GLY A 96 8.10 -26.30 18.05
C GLY A 96 7.59 -24.98 17.47
N PHE A 97 7.79 -23.90 18.22
CA PHE A 97 7.32 -22.57 17.82
C PHE A 97 7.88 -22.17 16.44
N PRO A 98 7.06 -21.63 15.53
CA PRO A 98 7.51 -21.31 14.18
C PRO A 98 8.71 -20.36 14.13
N THR A 99 9.66 -20.67 13.26
CA THR A 99 10.83 -19.82 13.00
C THR A 99 10.90 -19.43 11.53
N HIS A 100 11.55 -18.29 11.26
CA HIS A 100 11.80 -17.82 9.90
C HIS A 100 12.93 -18.66 9.27
N GLN A 101 12.66 -19.35 8.16
CA GLN A 101 13.68 -20.04 7.37
C GLN A 101 14.43 -19.03 6.50
N GLU A 102 13.67 -18.12 5.89
CA GLU A 102 14.17 -16.92 5.25
C GLU A 102 14.03 -15.74 6.23
N PRO A 103 15.12 -15.03 6.59
CA PRO A 103 15.05 -13.89 7.48
C PRO A 103 14.11 -12.79 6.96
N LEU A 104 13.45 -12.07 7.86
CA LEU A 104 12.70 -10.86 7.47
C LEU A 104 13.62 -9.89 6.71
N PHE A 105 13.06 -9.21 5.70
CA PHE A 105 13.77 -8.32 4.79
C PHE A 105 14.87 -8.98 3.93
N GLN A 106 14.94 -10.31 3.84
CA GLN A 106 15.88 -10.98 2.92
C GLN A 106 15.68 -10.51 1.47
N PHE A 107 14.45 -10.23 1.06
CA PHE A 107 14.16 -9.63 -0.24
C PHE A 107 14.88 -8.31 -0.49
N VAL A 108 15.23 -7.51 0.54
CA VAL A 108 16.01 -6.28 0.36
C VAL A 108 17.41 -6.63 -0.16
N LYS A 109 18.05 -7.64 0.43
CA LYS A 109 19.38 -8.11 0.00
C LYS A 109 19.32 -8.68 -1.41
N ASP A 110 18.25 -9.39 -1.75
CA ASP A 110 18.11 -10.01 -3.07
C ASP A 110 17.75 -9.00 -4.16
N LEU A 111 16.92 -8.00 -3.83
CA LEU A 111 16.61 -6.88 -4.70
C LEU A 111 17.78 -5.90 -4.87
N SER A 112 18.69 -5.82 -3.89
CA SER A 112 19.90 -4.98 -3.99
C SER A 112 20.98 -5.58 -4.88
N LYS A 113 20.85 -6.86 -5.27
CA LYS A 113 21.77 -7.51 -6.21
C LYS A 113 21.35 -7.21 -7.66
N PRO A 114 22.31 -7.13 -8.59
CA PRO A 114 22.00 -7.03 -10.01
C PRO A 114 21.19 -8.25 -10.49
N PRO A 115 20.30 -8.11 -11.50
CA PRO A 115 19.62 -9.26 -12.08
C PRO A 115 20.62 -10.22 -12.72
N GLU A 116 20.37 -11.53 -12.66
CA GLU A 116 21.23 -12.55 -13.31
C GLU A 116 21.44 -12.27 -14.81
N LYS A 117 20.42 -11.71 -15.46
CA LYS A 117 20.47 -11.26 -16.85
C LYS A 117 19.79 -9.91 -16.99
N MET A 118 20.56 -8.88 -17.33
CA MET A 118 20.01 -7.58 -17.68
C MET A 118 19.43 -7.65 -19.10
N THR A 119 18.13 -7.42 -19.24
CA THR A 119 17.45 -7.30 -20.54
C THR A 119 16.48 -6.14 -20.44
N LEU A 120 16.87 -5.01 -21.01
CA LEU A 120 16.04 -3.82 -21.01
C LEU A 120 14.88 -4.01 -22.01
N PRO A 121 13.65 -3.65 -21.65
CA PRO A 121 12.54 -3.63 -22.59
C PRO A 121 12.82 -2.65 -23.74
N ALA A 122 12.20 -2.92 -24.89
CA ALA A 122 12.24 -1.99 -26.01
C ALA A 122 11.59 -0.64 -25.64
N SER A 123 11.89 0.41 -26.42
CA SER A 123 11.27 1.72 -26.25
C SER A 123 9.74 1.63 -26.20
N SER A 124 9.12 2.36 -25.29
CA SER A 124 7.68 2.33 -25.06
C SER A 124 7.00 3.56 -25.59
N GLY A 125 5.80 3.40 -26.15
CA GLY A 125 4.89 4.51 -26.46
C GLY A 125 4.27 5.15 -25.21
N MET A 126 4.38 4.48 -24.05
CA MET A 126 3.96 5.01 -22.75
C MET A 126 5.23 5.27 -21.91
N SER A 127 5.69 6.52 -21.83
CA SER A 127 6.82 6.97 -21.02
C SER A 127 6.56 8.41 -20.53
N PRO A 128 6.72 8.71 -19.23
CA PRO A 128 7.40 7.88 -18.23
C PRO A 128 6.57 6.69 -17.74
N ARG A 129 7.24 5.70 -17.18
CA ARG A 129 6.73 4.54 -16.43
C ARG A 129 7.43 4.52 -15.09
N PHE A 130 6.81 5.18 -14.11
CA PHE A 130 7.42 5.41 -12.81
C PHE A 130 6.54 4.93 -11.65
N GLY A 131 7.15 4.58 -10.52
CA GLY A 131 6.46 4.01 -9.36
C GLY A 131 7.32 4.10 -8.12
N TYR A 132 6.75 3.77 -6.96
CA TYR A 132 7.48 3.82 -5.70
C TYR A 132 8.38 2.59 -5.57
N ALA A 133 9.49 2.72 -4.84
CA ALA A 133 10.34 1.56 -4.59
C ALA A 133 9.69 0.58 -3.61
N TYR A 134 9.90 -0.72 -3.81
CA TYR A 134 9.29 -1.77 -2.99
C TYR A 134 9.65 -1.67 -1.50
N PHE A 135 10.81 -1.12 -1.15
CA PHE A 135 11.29 -1.02 0.24
C PHE A 135 11.89 0.34 0.57
N ALA A 136 11.51 1.38 -0.17
CA ALA A 136 11.80 2.74 0.27
C ALA A 136 11.00 3.02 1.55
N LEU A 137 11.66 3.63 2.53
CA LEU A 137 11.06 4.02 3.80
C LEU A 137 10.60 5.48 3.73
N PHE A 138 9.58 5.83 4.50
CA PHE A 138 9.04 7.20 4.62
C PHE A 138 9.89 8.16 5.50
N GLY A 139 11.05 7.70 6.00
CA GLY A 139 11.98 8.50 6.80
C GLY A 139 12.79 9.54 6.01
N ASP A 140 13.97 9.91 6.53
CA ASP A 140 14.89 10.87 5.89
C ASP A 140 16.08 10.15 5.22
N PRO A 141 15.88 9.43 4.08
CA PRO A 141 16.94 8.68 3.42
C PRO A 141 18.06 9.59 2.90
N LEU A 142 17.87 10.91 2.90
CA LEU A 142 18.86 11.88 2.46
C LEU A 142 19.88 12.23 3.54
N LEU A 143 19.60 11.94 4.82
CA LEU A 143 20.57 12.07 5.92
C LEU A 143 21.00 10.75 6.54
N GLU A 144 20.32 9.64 6.23
CA GLU A 144 20.63 8.32 6.78
C GLU A 144 21.46 7.46 5.79
N PRO A 145 22.81 7.52 5.81
CA PRO A 145 23.66 6.85 4.83
C PRO A 145 23.53 5.31 4.83
N GLY A 146 22.98 4.73 5.90
CA GLY A 146 22.76 3.29 6.02
C GLY A 146 21.47 2.77 5.37
N ILE A 147 20.64 3.65 4.80
CA ILE A 147 19.37 3.28 4.16
C ILE A 147 19.39 3.82 2.73
N ASP A 148 20.02 3.09 1.81
CA ASP A 148 19.92 3.40 0.39
C ASP A 148 18.50 3.03 -0.10
N PRO A 149 17.66 4.00 -0.50
CA PRO A 149 16.33 3.70 -1.02
C PRO A 149 16.39 3.07 -2.41
N TYR A 150 17.49 3.27 -3.15
CA TYR A 150 17.65 2.81 -4.53
C TYR A 150 19.06 2.22 -4.75
N PRO A 151 19.37 1.05 -4.16
CA PRO A 151 20.62 0.36 -4.45
C PRO A 151 20.71 0.02 -5.94
N GLU A 152 21.93 -0.03 -6.49
CA GLU A 152 22.19 -0.19 -7.93
C GLU A 152 21.48 -1.43 -8.51
N GLY A 153 21.61 -2.58 -7.83
CA GLY A 153 20.92 -3.79 -8.26
C GLY A 153 19.40 -3.66 -8.29
N TYR A 154 18.81 -2.85 -7.39
CA TYR A 154 17.38 -2.59 -7.41
C TYR A 154 16.99 -1.74 -8.62
N LEU A 155 17.76 -0.68 -8.92
CA LEU A 155 17.56 0.14 -10.11
C LEU A 155 17.60 -0.69 -11.39
N GLU A 156 18.55 -1.62 -11.51
CA GLU A 156 18.66 -2.54 -12.65
C GLU A 156 17.49 -3.52 -12.75
N GLN A 157 17.00 -4.02 -11.61
CA GLN A 157 15.81 -4.88 -11.59
C GLN A 157 14.55 -4.11 -12.01
N MET A 158 14.38 -2.86 -11.56
CA MET A 158 13.26 -2.01 -11.97
C MET A 158 13.32 -1.66 -13.47
N ALA A 159 14.51 -1.34 -13.98
CA ALA A 159 14.73 -1.08 -15.40
C ALA A 159 14.42 -2.31 -16.27
N THR A 160 14.84 -3.50 -15.81
CA THR A 160 14.55 -4.78 -16.47
C THR A 160 13.05 -5.10 -16.44
N ALA A 161 12.35 -4.76 -15.35
CA ALA A 161 10.89 -4.88 -15.25
C ALA A 161 10.13 -3.83 -16.09
N GLY A 162 10.84 -2.86 -16.68
CA GLY A 162 10.31 -1.88 -17.62
C GLY A 162 9.88 -0.54 -17.05
N MET A 163 10.33 -0.23 -15.84
CA MET A 163 10.25 1.13 -15.31
C MET A 163 11.39 1.99 -15.86
N ASP A 164 11.09 3.23 -16.19
CA ASP A 164 12.09 4.24 -16.59
C ASP A 164 12.15 5.40 -15.58
N GLY A 165 11.38 5.31 -14.49
CA GLY A 165 11.44 6.25 -13.39
C GLY A 165 11.06 5.64 -12.05
N THR A 166 11.41 6.33 -10.98
CA THR A 166 10.94 6.13 -9.62
C THR A 166 10.50 7.47 -9.06
N TRP A 167 9.85 7.48 -7.90
CA TRP A 167 9.54 8.73 -7.22
C TRP A 167 9.90 8.69 -5.74
N MET A 168 10.18 9.89 -5.22
CA MET A 168 10.58 10.12 -3.83
C MET A 168 9.67 11.18 -3.21
N HIS A 169 9.22 10.91 -1.99
CA HIS A 169 8.58 11.93 -1.16
C HIS A 169 9.64 12.92 -0.66
N ILE A 170 9.30 14.21 -0.69
CA ILE A 170 10.10 15.27 -0.09
C ILE A 170 9.20 16.20 0.71
N VAL A 171 9.81 16.91 1.67
CA VAL A 171 9.24 18.12 2.27
C VAL A 171 10.06 19.30 1.79
N LEU A 172 9.44 20.27 1.12
CA LEU A 172 10.16 21.31 0.38
C LEU A 172 11.07 22.14 1.29
N SER A 173 10.59 22.48 2.49
CA SER A 173 11.38 23.20 3.50
C SER A 173 12.56 22.39 4.04
N LYS A 174 12.57 21.06 3.90
CA LYS A 174 13.69 20.21 4.34
C LYS A 174 14.81 20.14 3.30
N ILE A 175 14.56 20.50 2.06
CA ILE A 175 15.55 20.45 0.96
C ILE A 175 15.82 21.80 0.29
N THR A 176 15.23 22.89 0.81
CA THR A 176 15.47 24.28 0.40
C THR A 176 15.35 25.22 1.60
N PRO A 177 15.90 26.45 1.56
CA PRO A 177 15.73 27.43 2.63
C PRO A 177 14.25 27.73 2.87
N PHE A 178 13.82 27.75 4.14
CA PHE A 178 12.50 28.26 4.52
C PHE A 178 12.63 29.71 5.02
N PRO A 179 12.12 30.73 4.31
CA PRO A 179 12.49 32.13 4.56
C PRO A 179 12.09 32.69 5.92
N TRP A 180 11.07 32.13 6.56
CA TRP A 180 10.46 32.69 7.78
C TRP A 180 10.88 31.95 9.06
N ASP A 181 11.47 30.76 8.94
CA ASP A 181 11.95 29.98 10.08
C ASP A 181 13.06 29.01 9.64
N GLN A 182 14.32 29.36 9.97
CA GLN A 182 15.48 28.56 9.60
C GLN A 182 15.49 27.17 10.23
N ALA A 183 14.84 26.99 11.40
CA ALA A 183 14.78 25.70 12.08
C ALA A 183 13.99 24.65 11.25
N LEU A 184 13.04 25.09 10.43
CA LEU A 184 12.30 24.20 9.54
C LEU A 184 13.14 23.69 8.37
N SER A 185 14.24 24.38 8.03
CA SER A 185 15.16 24.04 6.95
C SER A 185 16.55 23.61 7.42
N GLU A 186 16.71 23.17 8.66
CA GLU A 186 18.00 22.66 9.14
C GLU A 186 18.53 21.53 8.24
N GLN A 187 19.82 21.60 7.85
CA GLN A 187 20.52 20.65 6.97
C GLN A 187 19.96 20.50 5.55
N TRP A 188 19.25 21.51 5.04
CA TRP A 188 18.68 21.45 3.69
C TRP A 188 19.74 21.32 2.59
N GLU A 189 20.91 21.96 2.74
CA GLU A 189 22.01 21.88 1.77
C GLU A 189 22.52 20.43 1.62
N GLN A 190 22.72 19.75 2.76
CA GLN A 190 23.22 18.38 2.80
C GLN A 190 22.23 17.41 2.16
N ARG A 191 20.93 17.57 2.45
CA ARG A 191 19.88 16.77 1.82
C ARG A 191 19.82 16.99 0.32
N LEU A 192 19.89 18.24 -0.12
CA LEU A 192 19.83 18.56 -1.55
C LEU A 192 21.05 18.02 -2.31
N GLU A 193 22.25 18.07 -1.70
CA GLU A 193 23.45 17.45 -2.27
C GLU A 193 23.31 15.93 -2.40
N ASN A 194 22.84 15.27 -1.35
CA ASN A 194 22.64 13.81 -1.34
C ASN A 194 21.54 13.38 -2.31
N LEU A 195 20.49 14.17 -2.46
CA LEU A 195 19.47 13.97 -3.50
C LEU A 195 20.10 14.05 -4.90
N GLY A 196 20.98 15.03 -5.14
CA GLY A 196 21.71 15.13 -6.42
C GLY A 196 22.55 13.89 -6.73
N LYS A 197 23.25 13.34 -5.73
CA LYS A 197 24.00 12.07 -5.88
C LYS A 197 23.08 10.91 -6.23
N LEU A 198 21.94 10.81 -5.57
CA LEU A 198 20.95 9.76 -5.79
C LEU A 198 20.34 9.84 -7.19
N VAL A 199 19.98 11.04 -7.65
CA VAL A 199 19.46 11.29 -9.01
C VAL A 199 20.49 10.90 -10.05
N LYS A 200 21.76 11.28 -9.86
CA LYS A 200 22.84 10.91 -10.78
C LYS A 200 23.04 9.40 -10.86
N LYS A 201 23.03 8.71 -9.72
CA LYS A 201 23.11 7.24 -9.64
C LYS A 201 21.94 6.59 -10.39
N ALA A 202 20.70 6.97 -10.09
CA ALA A 202 19.52 6.42 -10.77
C ALA A 202 19.59 6.62 -12.29
N ARG A 203 20.04 7.80 -12.74
CA ARG A 203 20.16 8.13 -14.16
C ARG A 203 21.17 7.24 -14.90
N GLN A 204 22.26 6.80 -14.25
CA GLN A 204 23.24 5.87 -14.84
C GLN A 204 22.61 4.51 -15.19
N HIS A 205 21.55 4.12 -14.49
CA HIS A 205 20.79 2.89 -14.76
C HIS A 205 19.52 3.14 -15.58
N GLY A 206 19.38 4.32 -16.22
CA GLY A 206 18.23 4.65 -17.06
C GLY A 206 16.95 5.01 -16.28
N ILE A 207 17.03 5.19 -14.97
CA ILE A 207 15.90 5.53 -14.10
C ILE A 207 15.90 7.03 -13.77
N GLY A 208 14.82 7.72 -14.11
CA GLY A 208 14.55 9.08 -13.66
C GLY A 208 13.97 9.14 -12.24
N ILE A 209 14.27 10.17 -11.46
CA ILE A 209 13.61 10.42 -10.17
C ILE A 209 12.63 11.58 -10.32
N TYR A 210 11.39 11.34 -9.89
CA TYR A 210 10.34 12.35 -9.76
C TYR A 210 10.15 12.72 -8.28
N LEU A 211 10.09 14.01 -7.97
CA LEU A 211 9.80 14.47 -6.60
C LEU A 211 8.30 14.71 -6.41
N TYR A 212 7.78 14.22 -5.29
CA TYR A 212 6.39 14.42 -4.93
C TYR A 212 6.19 15.82 -4.30
N LEU A 213 5.34 16.65 -4.92
CA LEU A 213 4.93 17.95 -4.42
C LEU A 213 3.54 17.88 -3.77
N ASN A 214 3.54 17.90 -2.45
CA ASN A 214 2.35 18.14 -1.65
C ASN A 214 2.59 19.35 -0.76
N GLU A 215 2.83 20.48 -1.42
CA GLU A 215 3.47 21.67 -0.85
C GLU A 215 2.72 22.97 -1.21
N PRO A 216 2.85 24.06 -0.45
CA PRO A 216 3.51 24.15 0.85
C PRO A 216 2.77 23.33 1.92
N ARG A 217 3.52 22.80 2.89
CA ARG A 217 2.92 22.20 4.10
C ARG A 217 2.12 23.23 4.91
N PHE A 218 1.09 22.75 5.60
CA PHE A 218 0.44 23.53 6.65
C PHE A 218 1.42 23.76 7.81
N LEU A 219 1.16 24.80 8.61
CA LEU A 219 1.98 25.12 9.77
C LEU A 219 1.12 25.25 11.02
N PRO A 220 1.68 25.02 12.22
CA PRO A 220 0.99 25.27 13.49
C PRO A 220 0.51 26.72 13.60
N LEU A 221 -0.60 26.96 14.30
CA LEU A 221 -1.14 28.32 14.50
C LEU A 221 -0.12 29.31 15.07
N ALA A 222 0.76 28.85 15.97
CA ALA A 222 1.83 29.67 16.57
C ALA A 222 2.80 30.29 15.55
N PHE A 223 2.98 29.67 14.37
CA PHE A 223 3.77 30.25 13.29
C PHE A 223 3.11 31.52 12.72
N PHE A 224 1.78 31.51 12.62
CA PHE A 224 0.99 32.60 12.05
C PHE A 224 0.73 33.74 13.04
N ASP A 225 0.92 33.54 14.34
CA ASP A 225 0.91 34.64 15.31
C ASP A 225 2.04 35.65 15.03
N LYS A 226 3.17 35.15 14.47
CA LYS A 226 4.32 35.96 14.05
C LYS A 226 4.25 36.40 12.59
N ASN A 227 3.54 35.65 11.74
CA ASN A 227 3.43 35.89 10.30
C ASN A 227 1.95 35.90 9.84
N PRO A 228 1.10 36.80 10.39
CA PRO A 228 -0.35 36.77 10.17
C PRO A 228 -0.75 36.98 8.71
N GLU A 229 0.05 37.73 7.95
CA GLU A 229 -0.16 38.02 6.53
C GLU A 229 -0.08 36.78 5.65
N LEU A 230 0.71 35.76 6.02
CA LEU A 230 0.87 34.51 5.26
C LEU A 230 -0.29 33.53 5.44
N LYS A 231 -1.12 33.75 6.48
CA LYS A 231 -2.13 32.79 6.93
C LYS A 231 -3.22 32.52 5.89
N GLY A 232 -3.43 31.24 5.58
CA GLY A 232 -4.53 30.75 4.78
C GLY A 232 -5.73 30.32 5.64
N VAL A 233 -6.50 29.36 5.13
CA VAL A 233 -7.57 28.72 5.90
C VAL A 233 -7.02 28.01 7.14
N THR A 234 -7.75 28.11 8.26
CA THR A 234 -7.44 27.41 9.52
C THR A 234 -8.22 26.11 9.61
N ILE A 235 -7.55 25.03 9.99
CA ILE A 235 -8.11 23.69 10.14
C ILE A 235 -7.52 23.04 11.39
N GLY A 236 -8.35 22.86 12.41
CA GLY A 236 -7.89 22.44 13.73
C GLY A 236 -6.85 23.41 14.30
N GLN A 237 -5.70 22.88 14.74
CA GLN A 237 -4.60 23.64 15.35
C GLN A 237 -3.54 24.11 14.35
N GLN A 238 -3.86 24.07 13.05
CA GLN A 238 -2.95 24.41 11.96
C GLN A 238 -3.64 25.32 10.94
N ALA A 239 -2.86 25.97 10.09
CA ALA A 239 -3.38 26.71 8.94
C ALA A 239 -2.51 26.52 7.71
N ALA A 240 -3.12 26.64 6.53
CA ALA A 240 -2.40 26.60 5.26
C ALA A 240 -1.52 27.84 5.09
N LEU A 241 -0.37 27.70 4.43
CA LEU A 241 0.33 28.85 3.84
C LEU A 241 -0.46 29.33 2.61
N CYS A 242 -0.90 30.59 2.61
CA CYS A 242 -1.78 31.08 1.53
C CYS A 242 -0.99 31.27 0.23
N THR A 243 -1.20 30.38 -0.74
CA THR A 243 -0.54 30.42 -2.06
C THR A 243 -0.97 31.61 -2.94
N SER A 244 -1.98 32.39 -2.50
CA SER A 244 -2.33 33.68 -3.11
C SER A 244 -1.53 34.87 -2.54
N HIS A 245 -0.60 34.63 -1.61
CA HIS A 245 0.27 35.67 -1.06
C HIS A 245 1.60 35.72 -1.81
N PRO A 246 2.05 36.88 -2.33
CA PRO A 246 3.25 36.97 -3.19
C PRO A 246 4.53 36.37 -2.58
N GLN A 247 4.76 36.54 -1.28
CA GLN A 247 5.95 35.96 -0.63
C GLN A 247 5.90 34.42 -0.59
N VAL A 248 4.72 33.81 -0.48
CA VAL A 248 4.56 32.35 -0.56
C VAL A 248 4.81 31.87 -1.98
N GLN A 249 4.32 32.59 -2.98
CA GLN A 249 4.58 32.27 -4.39
C GLN A 249 6.07 32.36 -4.72
N GLN A 250 6.76 33.39 -4.20
CA GLN A 250 8.20 33.58 -4.39
C GLN A 250 9.00 32.45 -3.73
N TYR A 251 8.68 32.09 -2.48
CA TYR A 251 9.29 30.94 -1.80
C TYR A 251 9.20 29.66 -2.65
N LEU A 252 7.99 29.29 -3.10
CA LEU A 252 7.78 28.08 -3.89
C LEU A 252 8.55 28.13 -5.23
N THR A 253 8.51 29.28 -5.91
CA THR A 253 9.23 29.49 -7.18
C THR A 253 10.74 29.31 -6.99
N ASP A 254 11.31 29.97 -5.98
CA ASP A 254 12.76 29.97 -5.73
C ASP A 254 13.25 28.61 -5.25
N SER A 255 12.48 27.93 -4.38
CA SER A 255 12.80 26.58 -3.93
C SER A 255 12.87 25.58 -5.09
N ILE A 256 11.87 25.58 -5.98
CA ILE A 256 11.88 24.69 -7.15
C ILE A 256 13.01 25.06 -8.12
N ALA A 257 13.25 26.35 -8.36
CA ALA A 257 14.34 26.82 -9.20
C ALA A 257 15.71 26.39 -8.66
N LEU A 258 15.91 26.47 -7.34
CA LEU A 258 17.12 26.03 -6.65
C LEU A 258 17.35 24.53 -6.82
N ILE A 259 16.32 23.70 -6.63
CA ILE A 259 16.41 22.24 -6.82
C ILE A 259 16.84 21.92 -8.25
N VAL A 260 16.16 22.48 -9.24
CA VAL A 260 16.44 22.23 -10.66
C VAL A 260 17.84 22.73 -11.05
N ASN A 261 18.27 23.88 -10.52
CA ASN A 261 19.64 24.39 -10.74
C ASN A 261 20.72 23.46 -10.18
N ARG A 262 20.49 22.90 -8.98
CA ARG A 262 21.45 22.05 -8.27
C ARG A 262 21.44 20.61 -8.78
N ILE A 263 20.34 20.17 -9.37
CA ILE A 263 20.11 18.79 -9.84
C ILE A 263 19.56 18.79 -11.29
N PRO A 264 20.39 19.11 -12.30
CA PRO A 264 19.94 19.24 -13.69
C PRO A 264 19.51 17.93 -14.35
N GLU A 265 19.86 16.77 -13.77
CA GLU A 265 19.45 15.44 -14.23
C GLU A 265 18.11 14.96 -13.64
N LEU A 266 17.44 15.79 -12.81
CA LEU A 266 16.14 15.43 -12.22
C LEU A 266 15.08 15.19 -13.32
N ALA A 267 14.35 14.08 -13.22
CA ALA A 267 13.38 13.73 -14.26
C ALA A 267 12.11 14.58 -14.19
N GLY A 268 11.71 15.00 -12.98
CA GLY A 268 10.55 15.84 -12.84
C GLY A 268 9.99 15.95 -11.44
N PHE A 269 8.77 16.45 -11.39
CA PHE A 269 7.93 16.61 -10.23
C PHE A 269 6.55 16.07 -10.56
N PHE A 270 5.82 15.58 -9.56
CA PHE A 270 4.39 15.39 -9.68
C PHE A 270 3.69 15.98 -8.46
N SER A 271 2.50 16.55 -8.65
CA SER A 271 1.81 17.29 -7.60
C SER A 271 0.46 16.67 -7.25
N ILE A 272 0.15 16.67 -5.96
CA ILE A 272 -1.22 16.54 -5.44
C ILE A 272 -1.53 17.86 -4.75
N THR A 273 -2.62 18.50 -5.17
CA THR A 273 -3.01 19.85 -4.69
C THR A 273 -4.30 19.84 -3.85
N ALA A 274 -4.84 18.65 -3.57
CA ALA A 274 -6.02 18.40 -2.76
C ALA A 274 -5.87 17.12 -1.92
N SER A 275 -6.82 16.85 -1.02
CA SER A 275 -6.88 15.61 -0.20
C SER A 275 -5.80 15.43 0.88
N GLU A 276 -4.55 15.13 0.52
CA GLU A 276 -3.56 14.61 1.48
C GLU A 276 -3.10 15.67 2.49
N ASN A 277 -2.41 16.72 2.02
CA ASN A 277 -2.12 17.92 2.81
C ASN A 277 -2.92 19.14 2.33
N TYR A 278 -3.05 20.11 3.23
CA TYR A 278 -3.63 21.43 2.98
C TYR A 278 -2.66 22.35 2.23
N THR A 279 -2.31 21.98 1.00
CA THR A 279 -1.31 22.66 0.16
C THR A 279 -1.75 24.06 -0.28
N ASN A 280 -3.05 24.33 -0.26
CA ASN A 280 -3.64 25.62 -0.53
C ASN A 280 -4.96 25.76 0.21
N CYS A 281 -5.58 26.95 0.17
CA CYS A 281 -6.81 27.19 0.92
C CYS A 281 -8.02 26.40 0.41
N TRP A 282 -7.98 25.89 -0.83
CA TRP A 282 -9.05 25.10 -1.44
C TRP A 282 -8.80 23.58 -1.42
N SER A 283 -7.70 23.07 -0.85
CA SER A 283 -7.35 21.64 -0.83
C SER A 283 -8.45 20.73 -0.26
N HIS A 284 -9.28 21.25 0.66
CA HIS A 284 -10.47 20.57 1.21
C HIS A 284 -11.77 21.38 1.02
N GLY A 285 -11.74 22.36 0.11
CA GLY A 285 -12.90 23.17 -0.24
C GLY A 285 -13.31 24.20 0.82
N LYS A 286 -12.37 24.74 1.58
CA LYS A 286 -12.59 25.72 2.66
C LYS A 286 -11.93 27.08 2.39
N GLY A 287 -11.77 27.44 1.12
CA GLY A 287 -11.05 28.66 0.73
C GLY A 287 -11.80 29.94 1.08
N ASP A 288 -13.10 29.85 1.33
CA ASP A 288 -13.96 30.88 1.90
C ASP A 288 -13.46 31.39 3.26
N GLY A 289 -12.79 30.54 4.03
CA GLY A 289 -12.18 30.91 5.31
C GLY A 289 -10.91 31.77 5.20
N CYS A 290 -10.42 32.07 3.98
CA CYS A 290 -9.25 32.92 3.77
C CYS A 290 -9.66 34.27 3.15
N PRO A 291 -9.21 35.43 3.67
CA PRO A 291 -9.61 36.76 3.16
C PRO A 291 -9.16 37.03 1.72
N ARG A 292 -8.18 36.26 1.21
CA ARG A 292 -7.72 36.32 -0.18
C ARG A 292 -8.43 35.29 -1.05
N CYS A 293 -8.36 34.01 -0.68
CA CYS A 293 -8.90 32.93 -1.50
C CYS A 293 -10.43 32.91 -1.56
N SER A 294 -11.13 33.54 -0.61
CA SER A 294 -12.60 33.73 -0.68
C SER A 294 -13.07 34.52 -1.89
N LYS A 295 -12.18 35.29 -2.52
CA LYS A 295 -12.44 36.09 -3.72
C LYS A 295 -11.99 35.40 -5.02
N ARG A 296 -11.49 34.17 -4.92
CA ARG A 296 -10.90 33.41 -6.02
C ARG A 296 -11.56 32.04 -6.10
N SER A 297 -11.81 31.58 -7.30
CA SER A 297 -12.28 30.21 -7.51
C SER A 297 -11.22 29.18 -7.09
N PRO A 298 -11.63 27.96 -6.72
CA PRO A 298 -10.72 26.83 -6.55
C PRO A 298 -9.84 26.61 -7.78
N ALA A 299 -10.42 26.78 -8.98
CA ALA A 299 -9.73 26.57 -10.24
C ALA A 299 -8.56 27.55 -10.44
N GLU A 300 -8.76 28.84 -10.14
CA GLU A 300 -7.69 29.85 -10.21
C GLU A 300 -6.55 29.54 -9.24
N VAL A 301 -6.85 29.19 -8.00
CA VAL A 301 -5.83 28.95 -6.96
C VAL A 301 -5.03 27.67 -7.25
N ILE A 302 -5.70 26.59 -7.66
CA ILE A 302 -5.04 25.30 -7.94
C ILE A 302 -4.21 25.37 -9.23
N ALA A 303 -4.73 26.02 -10.28
CA ALA A 303 -3.99 26.21 -11.53
C ALA A 303 -2.78 27.13 -11.31
N GLU A 304 -2.93 28.23 -10.56
CA GLU A 304 -1.83 29.13 -10.23
C GLU A 304 -0.73 28.42 -9.43
N LEU A 305 -1.07 27.58 -8.45
CA LEU A 305 -0.08 26.81 -7.70
C LEU A 305 0.78 25.92 -8.61
N ASN A 306 0.16 25.21 -9.55
CA ASN A 306 0.92 24.42 -10.53
C ASN A 306 1.72 25.30 -11.50
N GLY A 307 1.21 26.48 -11.85
CA GLY A 307 1.94 27.51 -12.61
C GLY A 307 3.18 28.05 -11.88
N ILE A 308 3.10 28.21 -10.57
CA ILE A 308 4.23 28.62 -9.71
C ILE A 308 5.32 27.56 -9.75
N TYR A 309 4.97 26.27 -9.62
CA TYR A 309 5.94 25.18 -9.76
C TYR A 309 6.60 25.18 -11.14
N MET A 310 5.81 25.30 -12.22
CA MET A 310 6.33 25.36 -13.58
C MET A 310 7.27 26.55 -13.78
N THR A 311 6.93 27.72 -13.23
CA THR A 311 7.78 28.91 -13.26
C THR A 311 9.12 28.65 -12.57
N GLY A 312 9.11 27.99 -11.41
CA GLY A 312 10.31 27.56 -10.72
C GLY A 312 11.17 26.62 -11.57
N ILE A 313 10.56 25.62 -12.19
CA ILE A 313 11.26 24.68 -13.10
C ILE A 313 11.94 25.45 -14.24
N GLN A 314 11.21 26.35 -14.92
CA GLN A 314 11.73 27.13 -16.04
C GLN A 314 12.88 28.04 -15.63
N ARG A 315 12.77 28.74 -14.49
CA ARG A 315 13.85 29.58 -13.94
C ARG A 315 15.09 28.75 -13.61
N GLY A 316 14.90 27.57 -13.00
CA GLY A 316 15.99 26.64 -12.71
C GLY A 316 16.70 26.16 -13.98
N ILE A 317 15.97 25.83 -15.04
CA ILE A 317 16.56 25.41 -16.33
C ILE A 317 17.41 26.52 -16.95
N VAL A 318 16.91 27.77 -17.04
CA VAL A 318 17.63 28.86 -17.71
C VAL A 318 18.99 29.16 -17.06
N SER A 319 19.13 28.87 -15.76
CA SER A 319 20.35 29.15 -15.01
C SER A 319 21.54 28.22 -15.31
N LYS A 320 21.38 27.14 -16.11
CA LYS A 320 22.47 26.25 -16.61
C LYS A 320 22.10 25.55 -17.95
N ASN A 321 23.10 25.03 -18.66
CA ASN A 321 22.92 24.09 -19.79
C ASN A 321 22.37 22.73 -19.30
N ALA A 322 21.15 22.69 -18.75
CA ALA A 322 20.51 21.46 -18.28
C ALA A 322 20.40 20.45 -19.44
N THR A 323 20.87 19.24 -19.22
CA THR A 323 20.83 18.15 -20.20
C THR A 323 19.46 17.46 -20.25
N SER A 324 18.61 17.70 -19.25
CA SER A 324 17.24 17.22 -19.16
C SER A 324 16.28 18.37 -18.83
N LYS A 325 15.01 18.25 -19.28
CA LYS A 325 13.94 19.19 -18.93
C LYS A 325 13.01 18.48 -17.94
N PRO A 326 13.09 18.78 -16.63
CA PRO A 326 12.21 18.19 -15.63
C PRO A 326 10.75 18.37 -16.03
N GLN A 327 9.96 17.29 -16.02
CA GLN A 327 8.53 17.33 -16.32
C GLN A 327 7.74 17.72 -15.05
N LEU A 328 6.67 18.50 -15.19
CA LEU A 328 5.65 18.65 -14.14
C LEU A 328 4.44 17.78 -14.49
N ILE A 329 4.07 16.88 -13.58
CA ILE A 329 2.88 16.03 -13.70
C ILE A 329 1.85 16.49 -12.66
N VAL A 330 0.74 17.06 -13.10
CA VAL A 330 -0.35 17.50 -12.22
C VAL A 330 -1.31 16.35 -12.02
N TRP A 331 -1.42 15.83 -10.80
CA TRP A 331 -2.36 14.77 -10.47
C TRP A 331 -3.68 15.36 -9.96
N ASP A 332 -4.78 15.00 -10.61
CA ASP A 332 -6.14 15.40 -10.25
C ASP A 332 -6.70 14.71 -8.98
N TRP A 333 -5.84 14.01 -8.23
CA TRP A 333 -6.20 13.30 -7.00
C TRP A 333 -6.82 14.26 -5.98
N GLY A 334 -7.95 13.86 -5.42
CA GLY A 334 -8.67 14.67 -4.43
C GLY A 334 -9.44 15.86 -4.99
N TRP A 335 -9.34 16.18 -6.29
CA TRP A 335 -10.16 17.24 -6.87
C TRP A 335 -11.65 16.88 -6.81
N LYS A 336 -12.46 17.80 -6.28
CA LYS A 336 -13.91 17.66 -6.21
C LYS A 336 -14.50 17.57 -7.62
N THR A 337 -15.62 16.86 -7.74
CA THR A 337 -16.39 16.79 -8.99
C THR A 337 -16.68 18.19 -9.53
N GLY A 338 -16.42 18.40 -10.83
CA GLY A 338 -16.60 19.69 -11.52
C GLY A 338 -15.40 20.63 -11.46
N PHE A 339 -14.38 20.37 -10.64
CA PHE A 339 -13.19 21.25 -10.59
C PHE A 339 -12.27 21.06 -11.79
N ALA A 340 -12.15 19.83 -12.28
CA ALA A 340 -11.19 19.48 -13.35
C ALA A 340 -11.46 20.25 -14.64
N GLU A 341 -12.74 20.40 -15.01
CA GLU A 341 -13.19 21.10 -16.21
C GLU A 341 -12.74 22.57 -16.26
N GLU A 342 -12.59 23.21 -15.10
CA GLU A 342 -12.09 24.59 -15.00
C GLU A 342 -10.58 24.67 -14.74
N ILE A 343 -10.00 23.73 -13.98
CA ILE A 343 -8.57 23.72 -13.68
C ILE A 343 -7.75 23.39 -14.93
N ILE A 344 -8.10 22.32 -15.64
CA ILE A 344 -7.27 21.75 -16.73
C ILE A 344 -6.96 22.79 -17.81
N PRO A 345 -7.92 23.59 -18.32
CA PRO A 345 -7.64 24.61 -19.33
C PRO A 345 -6.69 25.73 -18.87
N ARG A 346 -6.51 25.90 -17.56
CA ARG A 346 -5.67 26.93 -16.94
C ARG A 346 -4.28 26.41 -16.57
N LEU A 347 -4.02 25.11 -16.70
CA LEU A 347 -2.72 24.53 -16.38
C LEU A 347 -1.64 24.98 -17.38
N PRO A 348 -0.36 25.03 -16.97
CA PRO A 348 0.75 25.30 -17.87
C PRO A 348 0.81 24.25 -19.00
N LYS A 349 0.96 24.69 -20.25
CA LYS A 349 0.92 23.81 -21.44
C LYS A 349 2.04 22.77 -21.46
N GLU A 350 3.15 23.07 -20.80
CA GLU A 350 4.30 22.17 -20.66
C GLU A 350 4.10 21.07 -19.61
N ALA A 351 3.04 21.16 -18.79
CA ALA A 351 2.71 20.14 -17.81
C ALA A 351 2.01 18.93 -18.45
N ALA A 352 1.97 17.82 -17.72
CA ALA A 352 1.11 16.69 -18.03
C ALA A 352 -0.03 16.59 -17.00
N LEU A 353 -1.19 16.11 -17.43
CA LEU A 353 -2.28 15.76 -16.51
C LEU A 353 -2.26 14.27 -16.21
N MET A 354 -2.28 13.91 -14.92
CA MET A 354 -2.42 12.54 -14.46
C MET A 354 -3.78 12.31 -13.80
N SER A 355 -4.43 11.20 -14.14
CA SER A 355 -5.68 10.74 -13.53
C SER A 355 -5.59 9.25 -13.17
N VAL A 356 -6.23 8.86 -12.06
CA VAL A 356 -6.41 7.44 -11.72
C VAL A 356 -7.28 6.80 -12.79
N SER A 357 -6.78 5.71 -13.39
CA SER A 357 -7.40 5.17 -14.59
C SER A 357 -8.79 4.61 -14.31
N GLU A 358 -8.96 3.89 -13.22
CA GLU A 358 -10.13 3.09 -12.90
C GLU A 358 -11.26 3.93 -12.29
N TRP A 359 -11.02 5.20 -12.01
CA TRP A 359 -11.93 6.04 -11.24
C TRP A 359 -13.27 6.24 -11.95
N GLU A 360 -14.35 6.16 -11.18
CA GLU A 360 -15.75 6.20 -11.61
C GLU A 360 -16.18 5.01 -12.49
N LEU A 361 -15.35 3.96 -12.63
CA LEU A 361 -15.73 2.76 -13.38
C LEU A 361 -16.91 2.04 -12.67
N PRO A 362 -18.07 1.88 -13.33
CA PRO A 362 -19.17 1.12 -12.78
C PRO A 362 -18.84 -0.37 -12.74
N ILE A 363 -19.14 -1.02 -11.62
CA ILE A 363 -18.91 -2.45 -11.42
C ILE A 363 -20.12 -3.10 -10.78
N GLU A 364 -20.27 -4.41 -10.99
CA GLU A 364 -21.28 -5.23 -10.34
C GLU A 364 -20.64 -6.53 -9.84
N ARG A 365 -20.82 -6.84 -8.56
CA ARG A 365 -20.25 -8.03 -7.90
C ARG A 365 -21.31 -8.67 -7.02
N GLY A 366 -21.60 -9.94 -7.23
CA GLY A 366 -22.66 -10.65 -6.50
C GLY A 366 -24.03 -9.96 -6.57
N GLY A 367 -24.34 -9.27 -7.67
CA GLY A 367 -25.58 -8.50 -7.86
C GLY A 367 -25.60 -7.10 -7.22
N ILE A 368 -24.51 -6.67 -6.57
CA ILE A 368 -24.39 -5.34 -5.96
C ILE A 368 -23.64 -4.42 -6.90
N LYS A 369 -24.29 -3.31 -7.27
CA LYS A 369 -23.71 -2.25 -8.09
C LYS A 369 -22.87 -1.32 -7.23
N ASN A 370 -21.65 -1.05 -7.68
CA ASN A 370 -20.73 -0.13 -7.04
C ASN A 370 -19.98 0.67 -8.12
N VAL A 371 -19.18 1.63 -7.67
CA VAL A 371 -18.31 2.44 -8.51
C VAL A 371 -16.91 2.42 -7.93
N VAL A 372 -15.90 2.32 -8.79
CA VAL A 372 -14.50 2.32 -8.38
C VAL A 372 -14.08 3.72 -7.94
N GLY A 373 -13.52 3.83 -6.74
CA GLY A 373 -13.13 5.10 -6.08
C GLY A 373 -11.66 5.19 -5.72
N GLU A 374 -10.87 4.17 -6.07
CA GLU A 374 -9.44 4.00 -5.78
C GLU A 374 -8.84 3.13 -6.92
N TYR A 375 -7.51 3.10 -7.07
CA TYR A 375 -6.87 2.17 -8.03
C TYR A 375 -7.22 0.69 -7.75
N SER A 376 -7.35 -0.12 -8.81
CA SER A 376 -7.87 -1.50 -8.71
C SER A 376 -7.29 -2.42 -9.79
N ILE A 377 -6.97 -3.66 -9.41
CA ILE A 377 -6.60 -4.75 -10.32
C ILE A 377 -7.81 -5.66 -10.60
N SER A 378 -8.80 -5.76 -9.70
CA SER A 378 -10.03 -6.55 -9.95
C SER A 378 -10.99 -5.86 -10.93
N SER A 379 -10.77 -4.56 -11.21
CA SER A 379 -11.60 -3.73 -12.06
C SER A 379 -10.75 -3.05 -13.13
N ILE A 380 -10.96 -3.40 -14.39
CA ILE A 380 -10.09 -3.01 -15.51
C ILE A 380 -10.56 -1.67 -16.08
N GLY A 381 -9.73 -0.63 -15.94
CA GLY A 381 -10.01 0.71 -16.47
C GLY A 381 -9.81 0.84 -18.00
N PRO A 382 -9.95 2.06 -18.55
CA PRO A 382 -10.24 3.30 -17.83
C PRO A 382 -11.72 3.51 -17.52
N GLY A 383 -12.00 4.19 -16.41
CA GLY A 383 -13.31 4.69 -16.05
C GLY A 383 -13.67 6.02 -16.73
N PRO A 384 -14.93 6.46 -16.61
CA PRO A 384 -15.45 7.66 -17.27
C PRO A 384 -14.80 8.95 -16.79
N ARG A 385 -14.39 9.07 -15.51
CA ARG A 385 -13.68 10.25 -15.00
C ARG A 385 -12.37 10.48 -15.74
N ALA A 386 -11.51 9.48 -15.73
CA ALA A 386 -10.19 9.56 -16.34
C ALA A 386 -10.29 9.90 -17.83
N SER A 387 -11.21 9.22 -18.53
CA SER A 387 -11.46 9.45 -19.96
C SER A 387 -11.92 10.88 -20.25
N ARG A 388 -12.82 11.44 -19.43
CA ARG A 388 -13.28 12.84 -19.53
C ARG A 388 -12.13 13.82 -19.31
N HIS A 389 -11.36 13.63 -18.24
CA HIS A 389 -10.26 14.53 -17.87
C HIS A 389 -9.14 14.51 -18.91
N TRP A 390 -8.76 13.33 -19.42
CA TRP A 390 -7.79 13.21 -20.50
C TRP A 390 -8.28 13.83 -21.82
N ALA A 391 -9.58 13.77 -22.12
CA ALA A 391 -10.13 14.45 -23.29
C ALA A 391 -9.96 15.98 -23.18
N ILE A 392 -10.27 16.56 -22.01
CA ILE A 392 -10.08 18.00 -21.74
C ILE A 392 -8.59 18.36 -21.80
N ALA A 393 -7.72 17.54 -21.23
CA ALA A 393 -6.27 17.75 -21.27
C ALA A 393 -5.75 17.83 -22.71
N ARG A 394 -6.13 16.87 -23.56
CA ARG A 394 -5.73 16.85 -24.98
C ARG A 394 -6.25 18.06 -25.75
N GLN A 395 -7.49 18.49 -25.50
CA GLN A 395 -8.05 19.70 -26.10
C GLN A 395 -7.26 20.96 -25.74
N ASN A 396 -6.58 20.95 -24.60
CA ASN A 396 -5.74 22.06 -24.12
C ASN A 396 -4.23 21.84 -24.36
N GLY A 397 -3.86 20.80 -25.12
CA GLY A 397 -2.47 20.53 -25.51
C GLY A 397 -1.60 19.90 -24.42
N LEU A 398 -2.21 19.39 -23.34
CA LEU A 398 -1.50 18.71 -22.25
C LEU A 398 -1.30 17.23 -22.58
N LYS A 399 -0.14 16.70 -22.18
CA LYS A 399 0.10 15.25 -22.18
C LYS A 399 -0.78 14.55 -21.17
N THR A 400 -1.12 13.29 -21.45
CA THR A 400 -1.96 12.48 -20.57
C THR A 400 -1.20 11.33 -19.94
N ILE A 401 -1.32 11.22 -18.61
CA ILE A 401 -0.69 10.17 -17.80
C ILE A 401 -1.80 9.42 -17.06
N ALA A 402 -1.69 8.10 -17.01
CA ALA A 402 -2.55 7.28 -16.17
C ALA A 402 -1.82 6.89 -14.89
N LYS A 403 -2.47 7.14 -13.75
CA LYS A 403 -2.13 6.46 -12.52
C LYS A 403 -2.83 5.10 -12.52
N ILE A 404 -2.05 4.03 -12.40
CA ILE A 404 -2.50 2.66 -12.13
C ILE A 404 -1.69 2.08 -10.98
N GLN A 405 -2.18 1.01 -10.38
CA GLN A 405 -1.38 0.19 -9.48
C GLN A 405 -1.17 -1.18 -10.13
N ALA A 406 -0.09 -1.31 -10.89
CA ALA A 406 0.14 -2.50 -11.69
C ALA A 406 0.63 -3.69 -10.84
N GLY A 407 1.43 -3.43 -9.81
CA GLY A 407 1.97 -4.48 -8.93
C GLY A 407 0.92 -5.00 -7.95
N ASN A 408 0.48 -4.16 -7.02
CA ASN A 408 -0.50 -4.46 -5.99
C ASN A 408 -1.37 -3.24 -5.67
N THR A 409 -2.51 -3.48 -5.04
CA THR A 409 -3.48 -2.45 -4.60
C THR A 409 -3.87 -2.73 -3.15
N TRP A 410 -4.72 -1.88 -2.58
CA TRP A 410 -5.34 -2.17 -1.28
C TRP A 410 -6.30 -3.36 -1.28
N GLU A 411 -6.54 -3.99 -2.44
CA GLU A 411 -7.28 -5.26 -2.51
C GLU A 411 -6.48 -6.39 -1.85
N ILE A 412 -5.14 -6.40 -2.00
CA ILE A 412 -4.20 -7.15 -1.15
C ILE A 412 -2.75 -6.69 -1.42
N ALA A 413 -2.20 -5.91 -0.49
CA ALA A 413 -0.85 -5.36 -0.53
C ALA A 413 0.17 -6.22 0.24
N ALA A 414 -0.29 -7.17 1.06
CA ALA A 414 0.54 -8.15 1.78
C ALA A 414 1.26 -9.17 0.87
N VAL A 415 1.23 -8.97 -0.44
CA VAL A 415 1.93 -9.77 -1.46
C VAL A 415 2.77 -8.85 -2.35
N PRO A 416 3.91 -9.32 -2.88
CA PRO A 416 4.77 -8.50 -3.72
C PRO A 416 4.09 -8.03 -5.01
N TYR A 417 3.12 -8.80 -5.51
CA TYR A 417 2.21 -8.43 -6.59
C TYR A 417 0.97 -9.32 -6.54
N ILE A 418 -0.13 -8.83 -7.11
CA ILE A 418 -1.38 -9.60 -7.26
C ILE A 418 -1.29 -10.44 -8.56
N PRO A 419 -1.45 -11.79 -8.53
CA PRO A 419 -1.27 -12.66 -9.70
C PRO A 419 -2.38 -12.57 -10.78
N ALA A 420 -2.97 -11.39 -10.98
CA ALA A 420 -4.02 -11.14 -11.98
C ALA A 420 -3.43 -10.48 -13.25
N ILE A 421 -2.42 -11.14 -13.85
CA ILE A 421 -1.63 -10.58 -14.96
C ILE A 421 -2.49 -10.31 -16.19
N GLU A 422 -3.54 -11.10 -16.47
CA GLU A 422 -4.43 -10.88 -17.62
C GLU A 422 -5.23 -9.57 -17.44
N ASN A 423 -5.68 -9.27 -16.21
CA ASN A 423 -6.33 -8.00 -15.90
C ASN A 423 -5.38 -6.82 -16.15
N VAL A 424 -4.14 -6.90 -15.65
CA VAL A 424 -3.11 -5.85 -15.82
C VAL A 424 -2.75 -5.65 -17.30
N ALA A 425 -2.55 -6.74 -18.05
CA ALA A 425 -2.23 -6.69 -19.48
C ALA A 425 -3.38 -6.09 -20.30
N THR A 426 -4.62 -6.45 -19.97
CA THR A 426 -5.83 -5.88 -20.60
C THR A 426 -5.98 -4.40 -20.26
N HIS A 427 -5.67 -4.01 -19.03
CA HIS A 427 -5.68 -2.61 -18.63
C HIS A 427 -4.65 -1.79 -19.40
N ALA A 428 -3.42 -2.29 -19.52
CA ALA A 428 -2.38 -1.66 -20.32
C ALA A 428 -2.78 -1.53 -21.81
N LYS A 429 -3.47 -2.53 -22.37
CA LYS A 429 -4.08 -2.44 -23.72
C LYS A 429 -5.07 -1.28 -23.80
N ASN A 430 -6.00 -1.19 -22.84
CA ASN A 430 -7.03 -0.16 -22.83
C ASN A 430 -6.42 1.25 -22.74
N LEU A 431 -5.37 1.43 -21.95
CA LEU A 431 -4.64 2.69 -21.82
C LEU A 431 -3.90 3.07 -23.12
N ARG A 432 -3.23 2.09 -23.75
CA ARG A 432 -2.63 2.28 -25.08
C ARG A 432 -3.67 2.75 -26.09
N ASN A 433 -4.83 2.10 -26.12
CA ASN A 433 -5.93 2.45 -27.03
C ASN A 433 -6.58 3.80 -26.71
N ALA A 434 -6.57 4.23 -25.45
CA ALA A 434 -7.03 5.56 -25.03
C ALA A 434 -6.07 6.69 -25.46
N GLY A 435 -4.85 6.34 -25.88
CA GLY A 435 -3.80 7.28 -26.26
C GLY A 435 -3.12 7.94 -25.06
N VAL A 436 -3.04 7.23 -23.93
CA VAL A 436 -2.27 7.66 -22.76
C VAL A 436 -0.78 7.57 -23.07
N GLU A 437 -0.02 8.60 -22.70
CA GLU A 437 1.39 8.76 -23.08
C GLU A 437 2.36 8.42 -21.95
N GLY A 438 1.90 8.30 -20.71
CA GLY A 438 2.73 7.93 -19.56
C GLY A 438 1.94 7.21 -18.47
N LEU A 439 2.64 6.50 -17.60
CA LEU A 439 2.10 5.68 -16.53
C LEU A 439 2.81 5.97 -15.20
N MET A 440 2.01 6.18 -14.16
CA MET A 440 2.46 5.97 -12.80
C MET A 440 2.00 4.58 -12.36
N LEU A 441 2.93 3.65 -12.18
CA LEU A 441 2.70 2.20 -12.00
C LEU A 441 2.54 1.77 -10.54
N GLY A 442 2.98 2.61 -9.60
CA GLY A 442 3.05 2.30 -8.18
C GLY A 442 2.79 3.53 -7.30
N TRP A 443 2.12 3.35 -6.18
CA TRP A 443 1.99 4.35 -5.10
C TRP A 443 2.77 3.88 -3.86
N THR A 444 2.47 4.41 -2.68
CA THR A 444 3.17 4.13 -1.42
C THR A 444 3.26 2.64 -1.06
N LEU A 445 2.44 1.79 -1.70
CA LEU A 445 2.45 0.33 -1.58
C LEU A 445 3.76 -0.34 -2.05
N GLY A 446 4.57 0.39 -2.81
CA GLY A 446 5.82 -0.12 -3.37
C GLY A 446 5.62 -0.87 -4.69
N GLY A 447 6.68 -0.91 -5.51
CA GLY A 447 6.69 -1.59 -6.80
C GLY A 447 7.71 -2.72 -6.83
N TYR A 448 7.29 -3.96 -6.56
CA TYR A 448 8.17 -5.12 -6.73
C TYR A 448 8.42 -5.40 -8.23
N PRO A 449 9.67 -5.72 -8.65
CA PRO A 449 9.97 -6.23 -9.99
C PRO A 449 9.19 -7.53 -10.31
N SER A 450 8.02 -7.38 -10.92
CA SER A 450 7.00 -8.43 -11.05
C SER A 450 6.64 -8.74 -12.50
N PRO A 451 6.03 -9.91 -12.78
CA PRO A 451 5.44 -10.19 -14.09
C PRO A 451 4.38 -9.15 -14.49
N ASN A 452 3.73 -8.49 -13.53
CA ASN A 452 2.77 -7.41 -13.81
C ASN A 452 3.47 -6.20 -14.45
N LEU A 453 4.61 -5.75 -13.89
CA LEU A 453 5.36 -4.65 -14.48
C LEU A 453 5.92 -5.03 -15.86
N GLU A 454 6.45 -6.25 -16.00
CA GLU A 454 6.95 -6.74 -17.28
C GLU A 454 5.86 -6.80 -18.35
N VAL A 455 4.63 -7.24 -18.01
CA VAL A 455 3.56 -7.29 -19.01
C VAL A 455 3.11 -5.89 -19.43
N VAL A 456 3.08 -4.92 -18.51
CA VAL A 456 2.85 -3.51 -18.87
C VAL A 456 3.95 -3.00 -19.80
N ALA A 457 5.20 -3.38 -19.55
CA ALA A 457 6.32 -3.02 -20.41
C ALA A 457 6.16 -3.59 -21.82
N GLU A 458 5.86 -4.89 -21.95
CA GLU A 458 5.60 -5.54 -23.24
C GLU A 458 4.45 -4.87 -24.00
N MET A 459 3.35 -4.55 -23.31
CA MET A 459 2.18 -3.90 -23.90
C MET A 459 2.49 -2.47 -24.36
N GLY A 460 3.35 -1.74 -23.64
CA GLY A 460 3.78 -0.38 -24.01
C GLY A 460 4.81 -0.33 -25.12
N SER A 461 5.63 -1.37 -25.27
CA SER A 461 6.67 -1.47 -26.30
C SER A 461 6.16 -1.97 -27.66
N SER A 462 4.87 -2.31 -27.78
CA SER A 462 4.26 -2.70 -29.06
C SER A 462 2.87 -2.11 -29.23
N SER A 463 2.61 -1.52 -30.40
CA SER A 463 1.32 -0.94 -30.75
C SER A 463 0.25 -1.98 -31.05
N THR A 464 0.63 -3.22 -31.37
CA THR A 464 -0.28 -4.26 -31.87
C THR A 464 -0.34 -5.50 -30.99
N ILE A 465 0.57 -5.67 -30.03
CA ILE A 465 0.59 -6.87 -29.19
C ILE A 465 -0.71 -6.99 -28.39
N GLU A 466 -1.20 -8.22 -28.30
CA GLU A 466 -2.39 -8.58 -27.55
C GLU A 466 -2.03 -9.12 -26.14
N PRO A 467 -2.90 -8.94 -25.12
CA PRO A 467 -2.60 -9.31 -23.73
C PRO A 467 -2.08 -10.74 -23.56
N LEU A 468 -2.70 -11.71 -24.24
CA LEU A 468 -2.27 -13.11 -24.19
C LEU A 468 -0.85 -13.31 -24.73
N GLU A 469 -0.51 -12.67 -25.86
CA GLU A 469 0.83 -12.78 -26.45
C GLU A 469 1.88 -12.14 -25.54
N ALA A 470 1.58 -10.96 -24.97
CA ALA A 470 2.45 -10.29 -24.00
C ALA A 470 2.71 -11.18 -22.78
N MET A 471 1.66 -11.76 -22.19
CA MET A 471 1.79 -12.71 -21.07
C MET A 471 2.63 -13.92 -21.44
N GLN A 472 2.46 -14.50 -22.64
CA GLN A 472 3.26 -15.64 -23.08
C GLN A 472 4.74 -15.28 -23.22
N LYS A 473 5.08 -14.07 -23.69
CA LYS A 473 6.47 -13.59 -23.75
C LYS A 473 7.09 -13.46 -22.35
N VAL A 474 6.39 -12.81 -21.42
CA VAL A 474 6.81 -12.70 -20.02
C VAL A 474 7.00 -14.08 -19.39
N ALA A 475 5.98 -14.95 -19.52
CA ALA A 475 6.02 -16.29 -18.94
C ALA A 475 7.15 -17.16 -19.53
N LYS A 476 7.44 -17.03 -20.84
CA LYS A 476 8.56 -17.73 -21.49
C LYS A 476 9.91 -17.29 -20.94
N ARG A 477 10.10 -15.99 -20.71
CA ARG A 477 11.33 -15.47 -20.08
C ARG A 477 11.49 -15.97 -18.65
N ARG A 478 10.42 -15.90 -17.85
CA ARG A 478 10.48 -16.20 -16.42
C ARG A 478 10.47 -17.70 -16.09
N PHE A 479 9.71 -18.51 -16.82
CA PHE A 479 9.42 -19.90 -16.43
C PHE A 479 9.80 -20.95 -17.47
N GLY A 480 10.29 -20.55 -18.65
CA GLY A 480 10.75 -21.48 -19.69
C GLY A 480 9.66 -22.48 -20.11
N LEU A 481 9.90 -23.78 -19.90
CA LEU A 481 8.97 -24.83 -20.30
C LEU A 481 7.61 -24.76 -19.56
N ALA A 482 7.56 -24.14 -18.39
CA ALA A 482 6.32 -23.95 -17.64
C ALA A 482 5.46 -22.77 -18.14
N ALA A 483 5.93 -22.00 -19.13
CA ALA A 483 5.28 -20.76 -19.58
C ALA A 483 3.80 -20.92 -19.92
N ARG A 484 3.44 -21.98 -20.67
CA ARG A 484 2.05 -22.24 -21.06
C ARG A 484 1.15 -22.43 -19.84
N ALA A 485 1.58 -23.27 -18.89
CA ALA A 485 0.82 -23.57 -17.68
C ALA A 485 0.68 -22.33 -16.79
N VAL A 486 1.76 -21.54 -16.66
CA VAL A 486 1.74 -20.29 -15.89
C VAL A 486 0.83 -19.25 -16.53
N THR A 487 0.89 -19.05 -17.85
CA THR A 487 -0.02 -18.13 -18.54
C THR A 487 -1.48 -18.54 -18.34
N GLU A 488 -1.80 -19.83 -18.43
CA GLU A 488 -3.17 -20.30 -18.19
C GLU A 488 -3.59 -20.10 -16.73
N ALA A 489 -2.69 -20.32 -15.76
CA ALA A 489 -2.95 -20.01 -14.36
C ALA A 489 -3.21 -18.51 -14.14
N TRP A 490 -2.44 -17.61 -14.76
CA TRP A 490 -2.66 -16.17 -14.68
C TRP A 490 -4.04 -15.74 -15.17
N ARG A 491 -4.56 -16.36 -16.23
CA ARG A 491 -5.92 -16.10 -16.73
C ARG A 491 -6.97 -16.55 -15.71
N GLN A 492 -6.79 -17.73 -15.13
CA GLN A 492 -7.71 -18.24 -14.11
C GLN A 492 -7.67 -17.42 -12.82
N PHE A 493 -6.49 -17.00 -12.37
CA PHE A 493 -6.33 -16.07 -11.25
C PHE A 493 -7.00 -14.74 -11.53
N SER A 494 -6.80 -14.17 -12.72
CA SER A 494 -7.43 -12.89 -13.13
C SER A 494 -8.96 -12.97 -13.14
N ARG A 495 -9.51 -14.07 -13.67
CA ARG A 495 -10.95 -14.34 -13.66
C ARG A 495 -11.48 -14.48 -12.24
N ALA A 496 -10.80 -15.22 -11.38
CA ALA A 496 -11.17 -15.36 -9.97
C ALA A 496 -11.09 -14.02 -9.24
N PHE A 497 -10.03 -13.24 -9.46
CA PHE A 497 -9.81 -11.96 -8.81
C PHE A 497 -10.86 -10.90 -9.20
N THR A 498 -11.42 -11.00 -10.40
CA THR A 498 -12.53 -10.15 -10.86
C THR A 498 -13.78 -10.32 -10.00
N GLU A 499 -13.94 -11.42 -9.24
CA GLU A 499 -15.05 -11.59 -8.29
C GLU A 499 -14.86 -10.79 -6.99
N PHE A 500 -13.69 -10.19 -6.73
CA PHE A 500 -13.44 -9.43 -5.50
C PHE A 500 -14.55 -8.40 -5.25
N PRO A 501 -15.16 -8.35 -4.03
CA PRO A 501 -16.25 -7.45 -3.71
C PRO A 501 -15.74 -6.02 -3.50
N TYR A 502 -15.27 -5.40 -4.58
CA TYR A 502 -14.64 -4.09 -4.51
C TYR A 502 -15.62 -3.03 -4.01
N HIS A 503 -15.17 -2.27 -3.02
CA HIS A 503 -15.69 -0.99 -2.58
C HIS A 503 -14.59 -0.29 -1.78
N VAL A 504 -14.50 1.05 -1.79
CA VAL A 504 -13.43 1.77 -1.06
C VAL A 504 -13.42 1.42 0.44
N GLY A 505 -14.60 1.29 1.03
CA GLY A 505 -14.75 0.85 2.43
C GLY A 505 -14.29 -0.60 2.66
N VAL A 506 -14.41 -1.49 1.67
CA VAL A 506 -13.90 -2.86 1.79
C VAL A 506 -12.37 -2.86 1.76
N VAL A 507 -11.76 -2.21 0.77
CA VAL A 507 -10.30 -2.21 0.61
C VAL A 507 -9.57 -1.52 1.77
N TYR A 508 -10.23 -0.57 2.44
CA TYR A 508 -9.66 0.09 3.62
C TYR A 508 -9.97 -0.63 4.93
N ASN A 509 -11.13 -1.26 5.13
CA ASN A 509 -11.52 -1.72 6.46
C ASN A 509 -11.53 -3.23 6.65
N ALA A 510 -11.67 -4.02 5.58
CA ALA A 510 -11.63 -5.47 5.70
C ALA A 510 -10.20 -5.95 6.05
N PRO A 511 -10.04 -7.10 6.73
CA PRO A 511 -8.73 -7.65 7.11
C PRO A 511 -7.94 -8.21 5.91
N LEU A 512 -7.97 -7.54 4.75
CA LEU A 512 -7.31 -7.95 3.51
C LEU A 512 -5.79 -8.08 3.68
N GLN A 513 -5.19 -7.17 4.46
CA GLN A 513 -3.75 -7.08 4.64
C GLN A 513 -3.23 -8.00 5.74
N VAL A 514 -3.94 -8.06 6.87
CA VAL A 514 -3.58 -8.90 8.01
C VAL A 514 -4.02 -10.36 7.80
N GLY A 515 -5.02 -10.59 6.95
CA GLY A 515 -5.51 -11.90 6.53
C GLY A 515 -5.75 -12.85 7.71
N PRO A 516 -5.13 -14.05 7.71
CA PRO A 516 -5.32 -15.03 8.77
C PRO A 516 -4.75 -14.58 10.13
N ALA A 517 -3.87 -13.58 10.22
CA ALA A 517 -3.35 -13.12 11.51
C ALA A 517 -4.37 -12.28 12.30
N ASN A 518 -5.50 -11.88 11.72
CA ASN A 518 -6.54 -11.15 12.46
C ASN A 518 -7.21 -12.06 13.50
N LEU A 519 -7.19 -11.67 14.77
CA LEU A 519 -7.70 -12.49 15.87
C LEU A 519 -9.23 -12.56 15.88
N LEU A 520 -9.76 -13.70 16.35
CA LEU A 520 -11.19 -13.89 16.61
C LEU A 520 -11.51 -13.62 18.07
N TRP A 521 -12.68 -13.06 18.32
CA TRP A 521 -13.09 -12.63 19.66
C TRP A 521 -14.38 -13.31 20.10
N PRO A 522 -14.45 -13.82 21.35
CA PRO A 522 -15.64 -14.49 21.87
C PRO A 522 -16.83 -13.54 22.04
N GLU A 523 -16.55 -12.24 22.16
CA GLU A 523 -17.50 -11.14 22.29
C GLU A 523 -17.08 -9.97 21.39
N PRO A 524 -18.00 -9.07 21.00
CA PRO A 524 -17.67 -7.89 20.21
C PRO A 524 -16.60 -7.02 20.87
N THR A 525 -15.55 -6.65 20.14
CA THR A 525 -14.46 -5.83 20.71
C THR A 525 -14.87 -4.39 20.98
N GLY A 526 -15.92 -3.91 20.30
CA GLY A 526 -16.36 -2.52 20.34
C GLY A 526 -15.48 -1.54 19.53
N TYR A 527 -14.36 -2.00 18.98
CA TYR A 527 -13.49 -1.18 18.15
C TYR A 527 -14.00 -1.09 16.71
N LYS A 528 -13.67 0.04 16.07
CA LYS A 528 -13.89 0.24 14.63
C LYS A 528 -12.65 -0.14 13.84
N ALA A 529 -12.87 -0.81 12.70
CA ALA A 529 -11.79 -1.11 11.77
C ALA A 529 -11.12 0.20 11.31
N SER A 530 -9.79 0.21 11.28
CA SER A 530 -9.00 1.34 10.82
C SER A 530 -8.56 1.17 9.36
N MET A 531 -8.22 2.28 8.71
CA MET A 531 -7.78 2.30 7.32
C MET A 531 -6.52 1.45 7.14
N VAL A 532 -6.64 0.36 6.38
CA VAL A 532 -5.60 -0.60 5.99
C VAL A 532 -4.76 -1.15 7.14
N GLY A 533 -5.25 -1.07 8.38
CA GLY A 533 -4.48 -1.38 9.59
C GLY A 533 -5.11 -2.47 10.45
N LEU A 534 -5.74 -2.07 11.55
CA LEU A 534 -6.36 -2.94 12.55
C LEU A 534 -7.84 -3.15 12.21
N ALA A 535 -8.20 -4.37 11.80
CA ALA A 535 -9.56 -4.70 11.37
C ALA A 535 -10.52 -5.05 12.52
N TYR A 536 -9.98 -5.57 13.63
CA TYR A 536 -10.73 -6.08 14.79
C TYR A 536 -11.77 -7.15 14.40
N ASP A 537 -13.03 -6.98 14.78
CA ASP A 537 -14.18 -7.80 14.39
C ASP A 537 -15.35 -6.96 13.86
N ASP A 538 -15.07 -5.77 13.30
CA ASP A 538 -16.06 -4.80 12.82
C ASP A 538 -16.59 -5.14 11.41
N LEU A 539 -17.24 -6.31 11.29
CA LEU A 539 -17.77 -6.85 10.04
C LEU A 539 -18.62 -5.85 9.25
N LYS A 540 -19.37 -4.98 9.94
CA LYS A 540 -20.18 -3.94 9.31
C LYS A 540 -19.33 -2.99 8.45
N SER A 541 -18.15 -2.60 8.93
CA SER A 541 -17.24 -1.75 8.17
C SER A 541 -16.50 -2.53 7.07
N TRP A 542 -16.19 -3.80 7.32
CA TRP A 542 -15.52 -4.67 6.34
C TRP A 542 -16.33 -4.86 5.05
N GLN A 543 -17.62 -5.18 5.19
CA GLN A 543 -18.49 -5.47 4.05
C GLN A 543 -18.98 -4.20 3.34
N SER A 544 -18.92 -3.06 4.02
CA SER A 544 -19.37 -1.76 3.51
C SER A 544 -20.81 -1.81 2.95
N SER A 545 -20.99 -1.70 1.62
CA SER A 545 -22.31 -1.75 0.97
C SER A 545 -22.82 -3.16 0.67
N TYR A 546 -21.98 -4.20 0.80
CA TYR A 546 -22.36 -5.57 0.50
C TYR A 546 -23.16 -6.21 1.65
N PRO A 547 -24.28 -6.91 1.36
CA PRO A 547 -24.88 -7.82 2.32
C PRO A 547 -23.88 -8.90 2.76
N THR A 548 -23.96 -9.33 4.02
CA THR A 548 -22.97 -10.24 4.63
C THR A 548 -22.75 -11.52 3.82
N ASP A 549 -23.82 -12.19 3.39
CA ASP A 549 -23.67 -13.42 2.60
C ASP A 549 -23.08 -13.16 1.21
N VAL A 550 -23.42 -12.03 0.59
CA VAL A 550 -22.83 -11.65 -0.71
C VAL A 550 -21.33 -11.37 -0.55
N PHE A 551 -20.94 -10.63 0.49
CA PHE A 551 -19.54 -10.34 0.80
C PHE A 551 -18.75 -11.63 1.00
N ILE A 552 -19.24 -12.54 1.86
CA ILE A 552 -18.62 -13.85 2.12
C ILE A 552 -18.51 -14.66 0.82
N ASN A 553 -19.59 -14.80 0.07
CA ASN A 553 -19.61 -15.61 -1.16
C ASN A 553 -18.64 -15.08 -2.23
N GLN A 554 -18.52 -13.75 -2.37
CA GLN A 554 -17.57 -13.18 -3.33
C GLN A 554 -16.11 -13.46 -2.91
N LEU A 555 -15.76 -13.36 -1.63
CA LEU A 555 -14.44 -13.74 -1.13
C LEU A 555 -14.14 -15.23 -1.33
N GLU A 556 -15.12 -16.10 -1.06
CA GLU A 556 -15.01 -17.54 -1.27
C GLU A 556 -14.77 -17.90 -2.74
N LYS A 557 -15.40 -17.19 -3.68
CA LYS A 557 -15.14 -17.37 -5.12
C LYS A 557 -13.70 -17.02 -5.49
N VAL A 558 -13.16 -15.92 -4.96
CA VAL A 558 -11.76 -15.56 -5.18
C VAL A 558 -10.84 -16.65 -4.61
N ALA A 559 -11.01 -17.03 -3.34
CA ALA A 559 -10.20 -18.04 -2.67
C ALA A 559 -10.24 -19.41 -3.40
N THR A 560 -11.44 -19.85 -3.78
CA THR A 560 -11.66 -21.10 -4.48
C THR A 560 -11.06 -21.08 -5.88
N GLY A 561 -11.24 -19.98 -6.63
CA GLY A 561 -10.67 -19.84 -7.98
C GLY A 561 -9.15 -19.90 -7.97
N PHE A 562 -8.50 -19.21 -7.02
CA PHE A 562 -7.04 -19.30 -6.85
C PHE A 562 -6.59 -20.71 -6.45
N THR A 563 -7.28 -21.36 -5.53
CA THR A 563 -6.98 -22.74 -5.09
C THR A 563 -7.06 -23.74 -6.26
N GLN A 564 -8.10 -23.61 -7.09
CA GLN A 564 -8.30 -24.48 -8.26
C GLN A 564 -7.21 -24.25 -9.32
N ALA A 565 -6.92 -22.99 -9.65
CA ALA A 565 -5.88 -22.63 -10.61
C ALA A 565 -4.49 -23.11 -10.15
N LEU A 566 -4.17 -22.98 -8.86
CA LEU A 566 -2.94 -23.53 -8.27
C LEU A 566 -2.84 -25.05 -8.41
N LYS A 567 -3.94 -25.77 -8.17
CA LYS A 567 -3.98 -27.23 -8.32
C LYS A 567 -3.68 -27.64 -9.76
N ILE A 568 -4.24 -26.92 -10.74
CA ILE A 568 -3.99 -27.15 -12.16
C ILE A 568 -2.53 -26.84 -12.50
N LEU A 569 -2.02 -25.67 -12.09
CA LEU A 569 -0.63 -25.25 -12.33
C LEU A 569 0.38 -26.27 -11.77
N LYS A 570 0.21 -26.68 -10.50
CA LYS A 570 1.07 -27.68 -9.86
C LYS A 570 1.01 -29.03 -10.59
N LYS A 571 -0.17 -29.45 -11.05
CA LYS A 571 -0.34 -30.70 -11.82
C LYS A 571 0.38 -30.61 -13.17
N GLU A 572 0.12 -29.58 -13.96
CA GLU A 572 0.70 -29.42 -15.31
C GLU A 572 2.22 -29.24 -15.30
N THR A 573 2.78 -28.69 -14.22
CA THR A 573 4.22 -28.44 -14.12
C THR A 573 5.00 -29.56 -13.43
N SER A 574 4.33 -30.48 -12.73
CA SER A 574 4.97 -31.54 -11.94
C SER A 574 5.93 -32.44 -12.72
N ALA A 575 5.63 -32.72 -14.00
CA ALA A 575 6.45 -33.59 -14.85
C ALA A 575 7.47 -32.82 -15.70
N LEU A 576 7.49 -31.48 -15.63
CA LEU A 576 8.36 -30.67 -16.47
C LEU A 576 9.81 -30.68 -15.94
N ARG A 577 10.77 -30.82 -16.86
CA ARG A 577 12.20 -30.72 -16.57
C ARG A 577 12.65 -29.26 -16.55
N LEU A 578 12.43 -28.60 -15.41
CA LEU A 578 12.82 -27.20 -15.19
C LEU A 578 14.25 -27.08 -14.62
N THR A 579 14.94 -25.99 -14.94
CA THR A 579 16.20 -25.63 -14.27
C THR A 579 15.95 -25.23 -12.81
N ASN A 580 16.98 -25.23 -11.96
CA ASN A 580 16.83 -24.83 -10.55
C ASN A 580 16.26 -23.40 -10.39
N PRO A 581 16.75 -22.37 -11.13
CA PRO A 581 16.14 -21.04 -11.10
C PRO A 581 14.66 -21.04 -11.51
N GLN A 582 14.30 -21.76 -12.58
CA GLN A 582 12.90 -21.87 -13.02
C GLN A 582 12.00 -22.53 -11.96
N LYS A 583 12.50 -23.56 -11.27
CA LYS A 583 11.77 -24.19 -10.16
C LYS A 583 11.55 -23.22 -9.00
N GLN A 584 12.57 -22.45 -8.64
CA GLN A 584 12.47 -21.45 -7.56
C GLN A 584 11.49 -20.33 -7.92
N MET A 585 11.55 -19.82 -9.16
CA MET A 585 10.59 -18.81 -9.64
C MET A 585 9.16 -19.33 -9.67
N LEU A 586 8.94 -20.55 -10.18
CA LEU A 586 7.61 -21.18 -10.20
C LEU A 586 7.08 -21.44 -8.79
N ALA A 587 7.94 -21.88 -7.86
CA ALA A 587 7.57 -22.04 -6.46
C ALA A 587 7.19 -20.69 -5.83
N GLY A 588 7.93 -19.63 -6.11
CA GLY A 588 7.61 -18.26 -5.69
C GLY A 588 6.26 -17.78 -6.23
N GLU A 589 5.97 -18.02 -7.51
CA GLU A 589 4.66 -17.73 -8.12
C GLU A 589 3.53 -18.46 -7.39
N CYS A 590 3.73 -19.75 -7.11
CA CYS A 590 2.76 -20.56 -6.37
C CYS A 590 2.54 -20.04 -4.95
N ARG A 591 3.60 -19.65 -4.22
CA ARG A 591 3.47 -19.11 -2.85
C ARG A 591 2.68 -17.80 -2.82
N VAL A 592 2.89 -16.92 -3.79
CA VAL A 592 2.14 -15.65 -3.88
C VAL A 592 0.65 -15.93 -4.12
N ALA A 593 0.32 -16.76 -5.10
CA ALA A 593 -1.07 -17.13 -5.36
C ALA A 593 -1.72 -17.90 -4.21
N GLU A 594 -0.97 -18.75 -3.49
CA GLU A 594 -1.47 -19.50 -2.33
C GLU A 594 -1.77 -18.56 -1.15
N THR A 595 -0.94 -17.54 -0.96
CA THR A 595 -1.18 -16.47 0.03
C THR A 595 -2.49 -15.73 -0.25
N VAL A 596 -2.74 -15.36 -1.51
CA VAL A 596 -4.00 -14.72 -1.93
C VAL A 596 -5.21 -15.61 -1.61
N ALA A 597 -5.12 -16.90 -1.93
CA ALA A 597 -6.18 -17.86 -1.62
C ALA A 597 -6.45 -17.98 -0.11
N ILE A 598 -5.40 -18.08 0.70
CA ILE A 598 -5.48 -18.18 2.16
C ILE A 598 -6.08 -16.93 2.77
N HIS A 599 -5.65 -15.74 2.34
CA HIS A 599 -6.19 -14.47 2.85
C HIS A 599 -7.70 -14.40 2.65
N TYR A 600 -8.17 -14.53 1.41
CA TYR A 600 -9.61 -14.41 1.12
C TYR A 600 -10.43 -15.55 1.74
N GLY A 601 -9.88 -16.77 1.79
CA GLY A 601 -10.52 -17.89 2.47
C GLY A 601 -10.67 -17.63 3.97
N SER A 602 -9.63 -17.10 4.62
CA SER A 602 -9.68 -16.78 6.04
C SER A 602 -10.65 -15.62 6.33
N ILE A 603 -10.66 -14.57 5.51
CA ILE A 603 -11.55 -13.42 5.72
C ILE A 603 -13.02 -13.84 5.60
N ALA A 604 -13.34 -14.73 4.65
CA ALA A 604 -14.68 -15.32 4.54
C ALA A 604 -15.07 -16.12 5.80
N LEU A 605 -14.16 -16.93 6.33
CA LEU A 605 -14.36 -17.68 7.58
C LEU A 605 -14.53 -16.76 8.78
N GLN A 606 -13.73 -15.70 8.91
CA GLN A 606 -13.81 -14.72 9.99
C GLN A 606 -15.14 -13.95 9.94
N ALA A 607 -15.56 -13.50 8.75
CA ALA A 607 -16.86 -12.85 8.57
C ALA A 607 -18.02 -13.78 8.96
N ARG A 608 -17.96 -15.06 8.57
CA ARG A 608 -18.95 -16.07 8.98
C ARG A 608 -18.90 -16.31 10.49
N PHE A 609 -17.72 -16.37 11.11
CA PHE A 609 -17.56 -16.51 12.56
C PHE A 609 -18.28 -15.38 13.29
N ILE A 610 -18.02 -14.13 12.93
CA ILE A 610 -18.62 -12.95 13.55
C ILE A 610 -20.15 -12.99 13.40
N GLN A 611 -20.65 -13.26 12.19
CA GLN A 611 -22.08 -13.37 11.92
C GLN A 611 -22.75 -14.44 12.82
N LEU A 612 -22.14 -15.62 12.93
CA LEU A 612 -22.71 -16.72 13.71
C LEU A 612 -22.62 -16.47 15.22
N ARG A 613 -21.51 -15.91 15.70
CA ARG A 613 -21.32 -15.49 17.09
C ARG A 613 -22.42 -14.50 17.51
N ASP A 614 -22.62 -13.46 16.71
CA ASP A 614 -23.57 -12.39 17.02
C ASP A 614 -25.03 -12.89 16.96
N GLN A 615 -25.35 -13.79 16.02
CA GLN A 615 -26.65 -14.46 15.95
C GLN A 615 -26.95 -15.33 17.18
N LEU A 616 -25.97 -16.07 17.67
CA LEU A 616 -26.13 -16.88 18.89
C LEU A 616 -26.31 -16.00 20.13
N ALA A 617 -25.59 -14.87 20.20
CA ALA A 617 -25.71 -13.92 21.30
C ALA A 617 -27.08 -13.20 21.33
N ALA A 618 -27.73 -13.01 20.18
CA ALA A 618 -29.05 -12.39 20.09
C ALA A 618 -30.19 -13.24 20.70
N GLY A 619 -29.99 -14.55 20.92
CA GLY A 619 -30.87 -15.39 21.74
C GLY A 619 -32.16 -15.92 21.10
N ASP A 620 -32.59 -15.40 19.94
CA ASP A 620 -33.88 -15.72 19.32
C ASP A 620 -33.82 -16.88 18.31
N LEU A 621 -33.23 -18.02 18.70
CA LEU A 621 -33.03 -19.16 17.79
C LEU A 621 -33.57 -20.50 18.32
N PRO A 622 -34.29 -21.28 17.48
CA PRO A 622 -34.64 -22.67 17.77
C PRO A 622 -33.44 -23.51 18.20
N LYS A 623 -33.68 -24.57 18.98
CA LYS A 623 -32.62 -25.46 19.47
C LYS A 623 -31.76 -26.01 18.32
N ILE A 624 -32.39 -26.47 17.24
CA ILE A 624 -31.71 -27.07 16.08
C ILE A 624 -30.78 -26.05 15.40
N ASP A 625 -31.25 -24.82 15.20
CA ASP A 625 -30.46 -23.73 14.63
C ASP A 625 -29.26 -23.36 15.50
N ARG A 626 -29.39 -23.44 16.83
CA ARG A 626 -28.27 -23.23 17.76
C ARG A 626 -27.23 -24.34 17.64
N GLU A 627 -27.65 -25.60 17.57
CA GLU A 627 -26.75 -26.75 17.40
C GLU A 627 -25.99 -26.67 16.06
N GLU A 628 -26.67 -26.35 14.97
CA GLU A 628 -26.05 -26.17 13.64
C GLU A 628 -25.01 -25.04 13.64
N LYS A 629 -25.32 -23.90 14.26
CA LYS A 629 -24.37 -22.76 14.34
C LYS A 629 -23.16 -23.07 15.20
N LEU A 630 -23.33 -23.77 16.33
CA LEU A 630 -22.22 -24.23 17.16
C LEU A 630 -21.29 -25.18 16.40
N ALA A 631 -21.86 -26.13 15.65
CA ALA A 631 -21.09 -27.04 14.80
C ALA A 631 -20.35 -26.29 13.68
N ALA A 632 -21.00 -25.28 13.09
CA ALA A 632 -20.37 -24.41 12.09
C ALA A 632 -19.20 -23.61 12.68
N LEU A 633 -19.35 -23.03 13.88
CA LEU A 633 -18.27 -22.33 14.58
C LEU A 633 -17.08 -23.27 14.86
N GLU A 634 -17.33 -24.49 15.31
CA GLU A 634 -16.28 -25.50 15.53
C GLU A 634 -15.47 -25.78 14.26
N ASN A 635 -16.17 -25.96 13.13
CA ASN A 635 -15.54 -26.20 11.83
C ASN A 635 -14.76 -24.98 11.34
N ILE A 636 -15.28 -23.77 11.55
CA ILE A 636 -14.59 -22.52 11.19
C ILE A 636 -13.28 -22.40 11.97
N LEU A 637 -13.30 -22.60 13.30
CA LEU A 637 -12.10 -22.52 14.14
C LEU A 637 -11.02 -23.53 13.70
N LYS A 638 -11.42 -24.77 13.38
CA LYS A 638 -10.51 -25.80 12.85
C LYS A 638 -9.88 -25.41 11.51
N LYS A 639 -10.68 -24.83 10.60
CA LYS A 639 -10.19 -24.35 9.29
C LYS A 639 -9.27 -23.14 9.44
N GLU A 640 -9.59 -22.21 10.32
CA GLU A 640 -8.73 -21.05 10.61
C GLU A 640 -7.36 -21.48 11.16
N ILE A 641 -7.32 -22.47 12.05
CA ILE A 641 -6.05 -23.08 12.50
C ILE A 641 -5.26 -23.62 11.30
N GLN A 642 -5.91 -24.35 10.40
CA GLN A 642 -5.27 -24.90 9.20
C GLN A 642 -4.69 -23.80 8.30
N LEU A 643 -5.46 -22.77 8.00
CA LEU A 643 -5.05 -21.66 7.13
C LEU A 643 -3.90 -20.86 7.75
N ALA A 644 -3.97 -20.56 9.06
CA ALA A 644 -2.89 -19.88 9.77
C ALA A 644 -1.58 -20.68 9.74
N LYS A 645 -1.66 -22.01 9.95
CA LYS A 645 -0.49 -22.91 9.85
C LYS A 645 0.10 -22.96 8.44
N GLN A 646 -0.74 -22.96 7.41
CA GLN A 646 -0.27 -22.88 6.02
C GLN A 646 0.44 -21.55 5.76
N MET A 647 -0.14 -20.44 6.24
CA MET A 647 0.46 -19.12 6.11
C MET A 647 1.80 -19.00 6.85
N VAL A 648 1.94 -19.64 8.01
CA VAL A 648 3.24 -19.74 8.73
C VAL A 648 4.31 -20.33 7.82
N LEU A 649 4.01 -21.43 7.14
CA LEU A 649 4.98 -22.09 6.26
C LEU A 649 5.37 -21.21 5.07
N LEU A 650 4.40 -20.50 4.48
CA LEU A 650 4.64 -19.58 3.37
C LEU A 650 5.49 -18.39 3.80
N GLN A 651 5.12 -17.71 4.90
CA GLN A 651 5.83 -16.54 5.40
C GLN A 651 7.24 -16.89 5.89
N ALA A 652 7.42 -18.07 6.49
CA ALA A 652 8.73 -18.55 6.90
C ALA A 652 9.70 -18.75 5.73
N GLN A 653 9.19 -19.04 4.51
CA GLN A 653 10.00 -19.34 3.32
C GLN A 653 10.11 -18.17 2.34
N ASP A 654 9.39 -17.08 2.57
CA ASP A 654 9.30 -15.98 1.62
C ASP A 654 9.10 -14.67 2.38
N SER A 655 10.19 -13.94 2.60
CA SER A 655 10.20 -12.71 3.38
C SER A 655 9.36 -11.60 2.74
N ARG A 656 8.93 -11.73 1.49
CA ARG A 656 8.08 -10.73 0.82
C ARG A 656 6.64 -10.79 1.31
N LEU A 657 6.19 -11.93 1.83
CA LEU A 657 4.80 -12.14 2.22
C LEU A 657 4.51 -11.47 3.57
N GLY A 658 3.38 -10.76 3.64
CA GLY A 658 3.00 -9.94 4.78
C GLY A 658 3.64 -8.55 4.79
N PHE A 659 4.60 -8.25 3.90
CA PHE A 659 5.27 -6.96 3.84
C PHE A 659 4.62 -6.00 2.83
N GLU A 660 4.50 -4.73 3.19
CA GLU A 660 4.15 -3.61 2.32
C GLU A 660 4.96 -2.37 2.72
N ALA A 661 5.32 -1.51 1.76
CA ALA A 661 6.34 -0.48 1.97
C ALA A 661 5.96 0.61 3.01
N SER A 662 4.70 1.03 3.07
CA SER A 662 4.20 2.08 3.97
C SER A 662 3.68 1.57 5.34
N ASN A 663 3.55 0.26 5.53
CA ASN A 663 3.06 -0.38 6.76
C ASN A 663 4.01 -1.43 7.34
N HIS A 664 5.11 -1.71 6.64
CA HIS A 664 6.04 -2.81 6.90
C HIS A 664 5.32 -4.17 6.93
N TYR A 665 5.70 -5.08 7.83
CA TYR A 665 5.03 -6.38 7.97
C TYR A 665 3.70 -6.27 8.72
N PHE A 666 2.58 -6.55 8.06
CA PHE A 666 1.25 -6.73 8.67
C PHE A 666 1.23 -7.89 9.66
N TYR A 667 1.96 -8.96 9.35
CA TYR A 667 2.16 -10.12 10.20
C TYR A 667 3.51 -10.77 9.94
N VAL A 668 4.00 -11.50 10.93
CA VAL A 668 5.12 -12.44 10.85
C VAL A 668 4.69 -13.81 11.38
N CYS A 669 5.55 -14.84 11.28
CA CYS A 669 5.29 -16.18 11.84
C CYS A 669 4.68 -16.16 13.26
N ASN A 670 5.15 -15.26 14.13
CA ASN A 670 4.67 -15.18 15.50
C ASN A 670 3.19 -14.79 15.59
N ASP A 671 2.72 -13.84 14.77
CA ASP A 671 1.33 -13.37 14.80
C ASP A 671 0.38 -14.45 14.25
N LEU A 672 0.86 -15.24 13.29
CA LEU A 672 0.13 -16.39 12.76
C LEU A 672 0.09 -17.55 13.78
N ALA A 673 1.15 -17.74 14.57
CA ALA A 673 1.14 -18.69 15.68
C ALA A 673 0.19 -18.24 16.80
N GLU A 674 0.14 -16.93 17.07
CA GLU A 674 -0.84 -16.34 17.99
C GLU A 674 -2.27 -16.60 17.54
N LYS A 675 -2.58 -16.43 16.24
CA LYS A 675 -3.87 -16.81 15.68
C LYS A 675 -4.24 -18.27 15.97
N VAL A 676 -3.30 -19.20 15.81
CA VAL A 676 -3.53 -20.62 16.09
C VAL A 676 -3.87 -20.83 17.57
N ILE A 677 -3.14 -20.19 18.47
CA ILE A 677 -3.43 -20.20 19.91
C ILE A 677 -4.81 -19.61 20.20
N ASN A 678 -5.14 -18.46 19.60
CA ASN A 678 -6.42 -17.79 19.74
C ASN A 678 -7.58 -18.71 19.32
N CYS A 679 -7.47 -19.36 18.16
CA CYS A 679 -8.49 -20.31 17.71
C CYS A 679 -8.58 -21.55 18.61
N ARG A 680 -7.46 -22.01 19.17
CA ARG A 680 -7.44 -23.11 20.15
C ARG A 680 -8.11 -22.75 21.46
N ASP A 681 -7.88 -21.55 21.99
CA ASP A 681 -8.55 -21.08 23.20
C ASP A 681 -10.07 -20.97 22.97
N LEU A 682 -10.48 -20.47 21.79
CA LEU A 682 -11.88 -20.41 21.42
C LEU A 682 -12.51 -21.81 21.27
N LEU A 683 -11.78 -22.76 20.69
CA LEU A 683 -12.27 -24.12 20.43
C LEU A 683 -12.35 -24.96 21.71
N ASP A 684 -11.31 -24.91 22.55
CA ASP A 684 -11.15 -25.81 23.68
C ASP A 684 -11.78 -25.25 24.97
N ASN A 685 -11.98 -23.92 25.07
CA ASN A 685 -12.51 -23.28 26.27
C ASN A 685 -13.83 -22.53 25.99
N TRP A 686 -13.84 -21.53 25.11
CA TRP A 686 -15.02 -20.68 24.89
C TRP A 686 -16.22 -21.44 24.31
N LEU A 687 -16.03 -22.21 23.24
CA LEU A 687 -17.13 -22.88 22.55
C LEU A 687 -17.82 -23.94 23.43
N PRO A 688 -17.10 -24.77 24.22
CA PRO A 688 -17.71 -25.62 25.23
C PRO A 688 -18.52 -24.85 26.29
N ASP A 689 -18.03 -23.70 26.74
CA ASP A 689 -18.73 -22.90 27.75
C ASP A 689 -19.97 -22.20 27.17
N LEU A 690 -19.89 -21.70 25.95
CA LEU A 690 -21.04 -21.19 25.20
C LEU A 690 -22.11 -22.28 25.02
N LYS A 691 -21.71 -23.49 24.65
CA LYS A 691 -22.63 -24.64 24.53
C LYS A 691 -23.32 -24.93 25.85
N LYS A 692 -22.59 -24.94 26.98
CA LYS A 692 -23.20 -25.11 28.30
C LYS A 692 -24.19 -23.98 28.62
N ALA A 693 -23.84 -22.73 28.32
CA ALA A 693 -24.71 -21.58 28.61
C ALA A 693 -26.03 -21.65 27.81
N LEU A 694 -25.96 -21.99 26.52
CA LEU A 694 -27.13 -22.03 25.64
C LEU A 694 -28.12 -23.17 25.97
N PHE A 695 -27.65 -24.28 26.54
CA PHE A 695 -28.47 -25.47 26.83
C PHE A 695 -28.72 -25.73 28.33
N LYS A 696 -28.20 -24.89 29.24
CA LYS A 696 -28.50 -24.98 30.69
C LYS A 696 -29.87 -24.39 31.08
N ASN A 697 -30.51 -23.62 30.20
CA ASN A 697 -31.80 -22.95 30.44
C ASN A 697 -32.98 -23.58 29.68
N GLY A 698 -32.88 -24.86 29.29
CA GLY A 698 -33.89 -25.57 28.50
C GLY A 698 -34.43 -26.82 29.17
#